data_AF-A0A6G1KH54-F1
#
_entry.id   AF-A0A6G1KH54-F1
#
_cell.length_a   1.000
_cell.length_b   1.000
_cell.length_c   1.000
_cell.angle_alpha   90.00
_cell.angle_beta   90.00
_cell.angle_gamma   90.00
#
_symmetry.space_group_name_H-M   'P 1'
#
loop_
_entity.id
_entity.type
_entity.pdbx_description
1 polymer ?
#
loop_
_entity_poly.entity_id
_entity_poly.type
_entity_poly.pdbx_seq_one_letter_code
_entity_poly.pdbx_strand_id
1 'polypeptide(L)'
;MGFGFHGKKTRDVDKERHLKRMHKTTPFIESPLQGADQQALVFSQRHEANTIELFFDLFFVANLSTFTTYHSITDISYLAAYVGFFGILWCSWFQVTLHDVRFARDSIYERVCKTIQFIVFVGLALVGSSFNPGKIASNTNFRILCYTLVISRSLLMIQYIVVLVFTMKEKYSKLYLPLGLMIAIYGLAASAFGAMTPAFRENDFNHEGVYVIWYIVMLLECIGVITISCCWRMLSFKKTHLMERMSLLTLIVIGEGAIGVTKTVTRIMGKSGLDPEGCILIMCIILILMLLWALYFDHFPHGHYGTIRQQIWSCLHFPFQLAIVGLVEGSQQVAIARYVMKTFKKIEKDIVKICHEDHLDGKPLRDALMKVLTYFAFEKKSETADLEGITEEWIWAAGNTTGICSAANATIFAETGEWTNEEIPTIMVYIWDGVYEMIGMKIPREKMEKEYAVEIALDSWKVVYLYYWISFCTLIACSIAFLILIRRHKADVFDFVSIIIRLIALAIGGSLIAIISNNDALYSAIGSPVLLPVVLILLFLILFFDKISATFCNWRLEKSGQPYALEAGAEHDHDDHGHGGAHEHDESSESLVPDHRGQRKSAAWSIHGMDMDSDRVPLTQKHASYSSSTEYGGGQSYAMSPLMSPPMLSPPMVGHGVGQQHHEPPPGGYQPVVTSQTYGA
;
A
#
# COMPACT_ATOMS: atom_id res chain seq x y z
N MET A 1 36.29 60.97 -11.91
CA MET A 1 35.21 60.86 -10.91
C MET A 1 33.89 60.76 -11.65
N GLY A 2 33.06 59.77 -11.34
CA GLY A 2 31.71 59.65 -11.90
C GLY A 2 31.25 58.22 -12.06
N PHE A 3 30.96 57.52 -10.95
CA PHE A 3 30.24 56.25 -10.98
C PHE A 3 28.73 56.52 -10.94
N GLY A 4 28.03 56.20 -12.02
CA GLY A 4 26.57 56.20 -12.09
C GLY A 4 26.00 54.89 -11.55
N PHE A 5 25.16 54.97 -10.52
CA PHE A 5 24.44 53.83 -9.96
C PHE A 5 23.22 53.48 -10.84
N HIS A 6 23.18 52.23 -11.29
CA HIS A 6 22.05 51.63 -12.01
C HIS A 6 20.79 51.56 -11.14
N GLY A 7 19.64 51.87 -11.75
CA GLY A 7 18.32 51.83 -11.14
C GLY A 7 17.91 50.42 -10.72
N LYS A 8 17.52 50.27 -9.45
CA LYS A 8 16.88 49.05 -8.91
C LYS A 8 15.49 48.89 -9.52
N LYS A 9 15.28 47.84 -10.32
CA LYS A 9 13.93 47.30 -10.59
C LYS A 9 13.36 46.80 -9.26
N THR A 10 12.34 47.47 -8.73
CA THR A 10 11.59 47.04 -7.56
C THR A 10 10.80 45.78 -7.91
N ARG A 11 10.97 44.71 -7.12
CA ARG A 11 10.19 43.48 -7.29
C ARG A 11 8.73 43.80 -6.94
N ASP A 12 7.75 43.26 -7.66
CA ASP A 12 6.34 43.53 -7.38
C ASP A 12 5.91 43.16 -5.95
N VAL A 13 6.63 42.22 -5.32
CA VAL A 13 6.47 41.84 -3.90
C VAL A 13 6.77 43.01 -2.95
N ASP A 14 7.69 43.91 -3.32
CA ASP A 14 8.02 45.09 -2.52
C ASP A 14 6.89 46.15 -2.54
N LYS A 15 6.01 46.12 -3.55
CA LYS A 15 4.85 47.02 -3.65
C LYS A 15 3.77 46.68 -2.64
N GLU A 16 3.67 45.43 -2.18
CA GLU A 16 2.60 44.99 -1.27
C GLU A 16 3.00 44.99 0.21
N ARG A 17 4.27 45.26 0.53
CA ARG A 17 4.82 45.20 1.90
C ARG A 17 4.16 46.17 2.89
N HIS A 18 3.54 47.24 2.39
CA HIS A 18 2.82 48.22 3.19
C HIS A 18 1.37 47.81 3.52
N LEU A 19 0.84 46.78 2.87
CA LEU A 19 -0.51 46.28 3.09
C LEU A 19 -0.52 45.34 4.31
N LYS A 20 -1.48 45.56 5.21
CA LYS A 20 -1.73 44.59 6.29
C LYS A 20 -2.26 43.29 5.67
N ARG A 21 -1.61 42.17 5.97
CA ARG A 21 -2.04 40.85 5.53
C ARG A 21 -3.41 40.55 6.14
N MET A 22 -4.43 40.42 5.31
CA MET A 22 -5.71 39.85 5.74
C MET A 22 -5.48 38.37 6.01
N HIS A 23 -5.64 37.96 7.26
CA HIS A 23 -5.55 36.54 7.62
C HIS A 23 -6.76 35.82 7.04
N LYS A 24 -6.52 34.75 6.28
CA LYS A 24 -7.57 33.88 5.76
C LYS A 24 -8.20 33.16 6.95
N THR A 25 -9.45 33.48 7.27
CA THR A 25 -10.22 32.76 8.28
C THR A 25 -10.98 31.62 7.61
N THR A 26 -11.04 30.46 8.26
CA THR A 26 -11.85 29.32 7.77
C THR A 26 -13.31 29.56 8.12
N PRO A 27 -14.23 29.59 7.15
CA PRO A 27 -15.65 29.76 7.43
C PRO A 27 -16.19 28.60 8.26
N PHE A 28 -17.22 28.86 9.08
CA PHE A 28 -17.82 27.83 9.92
C PHE A 28 -18.54 26.77 9.08
N ILE A 29 -19.33 27.22 8.10
CA ILE A 29 -19.92 26.41 7.04
C ILE A 29 -19.89 27.23 5.74
N GLU A 30 -19.29 26.68 4.68
CA GLU A 30 -19.30 27.30 3.35
C GLU A 30 -20.44 26.67 2.53
N SER A 31 -21.12 27.46 1.71
CA SER A 31 -22.19 26.91 0.86
C SER A 31 -21.59 25.95 -0.17
N PRO A 32 -22.09 24.70 -0.28
CA PRO A 32 -21.61 23.74 -1.28
C PRO A 32 -21.93 24.19 -2.73
N LEU A 33 -22.76 25.23 -2.89
CA LEU A 33 -23.13 25.85 -4.18
C LEU A 33 -22.18 26.98 -4.62
N GLN A 34 -21.26 27.40 -3.75
CA GLN A 34 -20.36 28.52 -4.04
C GLN A 34 -19.26 28.08 -5.02
N GLY A 35 -19.34 28.56 -6.28
CA GLY A 35 -18.47 28.15 -7.38
C GLY A 35 -19.06 27.10 -8.34
N ALA A 36 -20.38 26.84 -8.27
CA ALA A 36 -21.08 26.05 -9.28
C ALA A 36 -21.22 26.84 -10.59
N ASP A 37 -20.85 26.23 -11.72
CA ASP A 37 -21.08 26.81 -13.04
C ASP A 37 -22.55 26.61 -13.41
N GLN A 38 -23.32 27.70 -13.38
CA GLN A 38 -24.75 27.72 -13.71
C GLN A 38 -25.05 27.34 -15.17
N GLN A 39 -24.08 27.49 -16.09
CA GLN A 39 -24.26 27.13 -17.50
C GLN A 39 -23.94 25.64 -17.74
N ALA A 40 -22.90 25.10 -17.09
CA ALA A 40 -22.55 23.69 -17.20
C ALA A 40 -23.35 22.76 -16.26
N LEU A 41 -24.08 23.32 -15.28
CA LEU A 41 -24.87 22.54 -14.33
C LEU A 41 -24.00 21.53 -13.55
N VAL A 42 -22.80 21.97 -13.12
CA VAL A 42 -21.81 21.16 -12.37
C VAL A 42 -21.42 21.90 -11.09
N PHE A 43 -21.44 21.19 -9.97
CA PHE A 43 -20.98 21.67 -8.67
C PHE A 43 -19.45 21.75 -8.62
N SER A 44 -18.93 22.94 -8.30
CA SER A 44 -17.53 23.22 -7.93
C SER A 44 -16.44 22.75 -8.92
N GLN A 45 -15.96 23.69 -9.74
CA GLN A 45 -14.78 23.54 -10.58
C GLN A 45 -13.50 23.77 -9.76
N ARG A 46 -13.05 22.76 -9.00
CA ARG A 46 -11.67 22.72 -8.47
C ARG A 46 -10.84 21.74 -9.30
N HIS A 47 -9.71 22.21 -9.79
CA HIS A 47 -8.80 21.41 -10.61
C HIS A 47 -7.82 20.57 -9.77
N GLU A 48 -7.63 20.91 -8.49
CA GLU A 48 -6.66 20.27 -7.59
C GLU A 48 -7.32 19.74 -6.31
N ALA A 49 -6.79 18.62 -5.80
CA ALA A 49 -7.19 18.01 -4.53
C ALA A 49 -6.77 18.85 -3.31
N ASN A 50 -7.59 18.86 -2.27
CA ASN A 50 -7.27 19.54 -1.01
C ASN A 50 -6.31 18.69 -0.16
N THR A 51 -5.42 19.30 0.60
CA THR A 51 -4.45 18.58 1.46
C THR A 51 -5.14 17.65 2.48
N ILE A 52 -6.35 18.00 2.94
CA ILE A 52 -7.15 17.15 3.85
C ILE A 52 -7.68 15.87 3.17
N GLU A 53 -7.95 15.93 1.86
CA GLU A 53 -8.42 14.77 1.08
C GLU A 53 -7.26 13.79 0.90
N LEU A 54 -6.05 14.29 0.58
CA LEU A 54 -4.84 13.48 0.54
C LEU A 54 -4.49 12.89 1.92
N PHE A 55 -4.71 13.65 2.99
CA PHE A 55 -4.50 13.17 4.36
C PHE A 55 -5.43 12.01 4.72
N PHE A 56 -6.66 12.00 4.22
CA PHE A 56 -7.58 10.87 4.37
C PHE A 56 -7.11 9.62 3.63
N ASP A 57 -6.57 9.78 2.43
CA ASP A 57 -6.03 8.66 1.65
C ASP A 57 -4.85 7.98 2.37
N LEU A 58 -4.10 8.72 3.20
CA LEU A 58 -3.04 8.14 4.06
C LEU A 58 -3.59 7.21 5.16
N PHE A 59 -4.79 7.47 5.70
CA PHE A 59 -5.43 6.56 6.67
C PHE A 59 -5.89 5.25 6.01
N PHE A 60 -6.31 5.30 4.74
CA PHE A 60 -6.63 4.11 3.97
C PHE A 60 -5.39 3.20 3.83
N VAL A 61 -4.24 3.75 3.43
CA VAL A 61 -3.03 2.93 3.26
C VAL A 61 -2.44 2.45 4.58
N ALA A 62 -2.55 3.24 5.67
CA ALA A 62 -2.13 2.80 7.00
C ALA A 62 -2.92 1.58 7.49
N ASN A 63 -4.23 1.57 7.22
CA ASN A 63 -5.10 0.42 7.45
C ASN A 63 -4.64 -0.81 6.66
N LEU A 64 -4.38 -0.62 5.36
CA LEU A 64 -3.91 -1.66 4.47
C LEU A 64 -2.58 -2.26 4.94
N SER A 65 -1.57 -1.44 5.21
CA SER A 65 -0.25 -1.88 5.69
C SER A 65 -0.35 -2.64 7.03
N THR A 66 -1.23 -2.18 7.93
CA THR A 66 -1.49 -2.87 9.20
C THR A 66 -2.08 -4.26 8.92
N PHE A 67 -3.10 -4.32 8.08
CA PHE A 67 -3.75 -5.57 7.71
C PHE A 67 -2.79 -6.58 7.07
N THR A 68 -2.01 -6.15 6.07
CA THR A 68 -0.96 -6.94 5.41
C THR A 68 0.07 -7.49 6.41
N THR A 69 0.39 -6.72 7.46
CA THR A 69 1.36 -7.15 8.49
C THR A 69 0.79 -8.23 9.43
N TYR A 70 -0.51 -8.20 9.73
CA TYR A 70 -1.16 -9.17 10.62
C TYR A 70 -1.66 -10.43 9.91
N HIS A 71 -2.03 -10.33 8.63
CA HIS A 71 -2.57 -11.43 7.83
C HIS A 71 -1.60 -11.79 6.72
N SER A 72 -0.61 -12.64 7.02
CA SER A 72 0.21 -13.26 5.98
C SER A 72 -0.68 -14.15 5.11
N ILE A 73 -0.63 -13.93 3.79
CA ILE A 73 -1.43 -14.68 2.82
C ILE A 73 -0.82 -16.08 2.64
N THR A 74 -1.12 -16.98 3.57
CA THR A 74 -0.65 -18.37 3.56
C THR A 74 -1.72 -19.34 3.06
N ASP A 75 -3.00 -19.01 3.19
CA ASP A 75 -4.10 -19.88 2.73
C ASP A 75 -5.07 -19.16 1.82
N ILE A 76 -5.82 -19.94 1.03
CA ILE A 76 -6.92 -19.44 0.19
C ILE A 76 -7.99 -18.73 1.05
N SER A 77 -8.29 -19.24 2.25
CA SER A 77 -9.22 -18.59 3.17
C SER A 77 -8.72 -17.24 3.66
N TYR A 78 -7.42 -17.12 3.96
CA TYR A 78 -6.79 -15.84 4.32
C TYR A 78 -6.72 -14.88 3.12
N LEU A 79 -6.48 -15.39 1.92
CA LEU A 79 -6.56 -14.59 0.68
C LEU A 79 -7.98 -14.05 0.45
N ALA A 80 -9.00 -14.87 0.64
CA ALA A 80 -10.40 -14.43 0.52
C ALA A 80 -10.75 -13.40 1.61
N ALA A 81 -10.26 -13.58 2.83
CA ALA A 81 -10.37 -12.59 3.90
C ALA A 81 -9.69 -11.27 3.53
N TYR A 82 -8.52 -11.34 2.89
CA TYR A 82 -7.76 -10.18 2.43
C TYR A 82 -8.51 -9.40 1.35
N VAL A 83 -8.95 -10.08 0.30
CA VAL A 83 -9.74 -9.47 -0.79
C VAL A 83 -11.04 -8.88 -0.24
N GLY A 84 -11.68 -9.61 0.69
CA GLY A 84 -12.84 -9.16 1.43
C GLY A 84 -12.58 -7.83 2.11
N PHE A 85 -11.64 -7.81 3.08
CA PHE A 85 -11.25 -6.63 3.87
C PHE A 85 -10.84 -5.43 3.02
N PHE A 86 -10.04 -5.66 1.97
CA PHE A 86 -9.68 -4.64 1.00
C PHE A 86 -10.91 -4.04 0.32
N GLY A 87 -11.88 -4.88 -0.07
CA GLY A 87 -13.18 -4.48 -0.59
C GLY A 87 -13.92 -3.47 0.30
N ILE A 88 -13.92 -3.70 1.61
CA ILE A 88 -14.63 -2.86 2.59
C ILE A 88 -13.93 -1.53 2.79
N LEU A 89 -12.60 -1.56 2.94
CA LEU A 89 -11.79 -0.37 3.03
C LEU A 89 -11.98 0.49 1.78
N TRP A 90 -11.88 -0.13 0.60
CA TRP A 90 -11.96 0.57 -0.67
C TRP A 90 -13.36 1.13 -0.92
N CYS A 91 -14.43 0.36 -0.68
CA CYS A 91 -15.79 0.84 -0.87
C CYS A 91 -16.13 1.99 0.09
N SER A 92 -15.67 1.90 1.35
CA SER A 92 -15.89 2.97 2.33
C SER A 92 -15.10 4.23 1.98
N TRP A 93 -13.84 4.07 1.55
CA TRP A 93 -13.03 5.18 1.02
C TRP A 93 -13.66 5.81 -0.22
N PHE A 94 -14.13 4.97 -1.15
CA PHE A 94 -14.70 5.41 -2.42
C PHE A 94 -15.95 6.25 -2.18
N GLN A 95 -16.88 5.80 -1.33
CA GLN A 95 -18.09 6.56 -1.03
C GLN A 95 -17.82 7.92 -0.38
N VAL A 96 -16.89 7.97 0.57
CA VAL A 96 -16.43 9.24 1.18
C VAL A 96 -15.83 10.14 0.11
N THR A 97 -14.97 9.59 -0.75
CA THR A 97 -14.32 10.32 -1.85
C THR A 97 -15.34 10.89 -2.84
N LEU A 98 -16.37 10.11 -3.21
CA LEU A 98 -17.43 10.60 -4.09
C LEU A 98 -18.22 11.76 -3.47
N HIS A 99 -18.44 11.75 -2.15
CA HIS A 99 -19.03 12.88 -1.46
C HIS A 99 -18.11 14.11 -1.48
N ASP A 100 -16.83 13.93 -1.12
CA ASP A 100 -15.87 15.04 -1.03
C ASP A 100 -15.70 15.76 -2.36
N VAL A 101 -15.52 14.97 -3.41
CA VAL A 101 -15.25 15.49 -4.75
C VAL A 101 -16.43 16.32 -5.27
N ARG A 102 -17.66 16.05 -4.78
CA ARG A 102 -18.87 16.79 -5.16
C ARG A 102 -19.12 18.02 -4.28
N PHE A 103 -18.93 17.89 -2.97
CA PHE A 103 -19.50 18.85 -2.01
C PHE A 103 -18.50 19.37 -0.97
N ALA A 104 -17.32 18.76 -0.80
CA ALA A 104 -16.40 19.22 0.24
C ALA A 104 -15.88 20.62 -0.07
N ARG A 105 -16.04 21.52 0.88
CA ARG A 105 -15.47 22.86 0.91
C ARG A 105 -14.76 23.04 2.25
N ASP A 106 -13.56 23.61 2.24
CA ASP A 106 -12.75 23.76 3.45
C ASP A 106 -13.47 24.67 4.46
N SER A 107 -14.09 24.04 5.45
CA SER A 107 -14.90 24.68 6.49
C SER A 107 -14.73 23.91 7.81
N ILE A 108 -15.06 24.54 8.93
CA ILE A 108 -14.95 23.89 10.24
C ILE A 108 -15.87 22.65 10.31
N TYR A 109 -17.09 22.76 9.78
CA TYR A 109 -18.01 21.63 9.64
C TYR A 109 -17.36 20.44 8.91
N GLU A 110 -16.80 20.68 7.73
CA GLU A 110 -16.20 19.61 6.94
C GLU A 110 -14.99 18.98 7.64
N ARG A 111 -14.17 19.77 8.35
CA ARG A 111 -13.05 19.26 9.16
C ARG A 111 -13.50 18.38 10.33
N VAL A 112 -14.61 18.72 10.99
CA VAL A 112 -15.21 17.87 12.04
C VAL A 112 -15.71 16.57 11.43
N CYS A 113 -16.45 16.62 10.32
CA CYS A 113 -16.89 15.42 9.61
C CYS A 113 -15.70 14.54 9.19
N LYS A 114 -14.63 15.13 8.64
CA LYS A 114 -13.39 14.41 8.32
C LYS A 114 -12.73 13.76 9.53
N THR A 115 -12.74 14.44 10.68
CA THR A 115 -12.18 13.88 11.92
C THR A 115 -12.95 12.63 12.36
N ILE A 116 -14.28 12.64 12.25
CA ILE A 116 -15.11 11.46 12.52
C ILE A 116 -14.80 10.34 11.51
N GLN A 117 -14.58 10.66 10.22
CA GLN A 117 -14.17 9.68 9.22
C GLN A 117 -12.80 9.06 9.53
N PHE A 118 -11.83 9.83 10.05
CA PHE A 118 -10.55 9.26 10.52
C PHE A 118 -10.76 8.26 11.66
N ILE A 119 -11.62 8.60 12.63
CA ILE A 119 -11.95 7.70 13.75
C ILE A 119 -12.58 6.40 13.24
N VAL A 120 -13.49 6.49 12.25
CA VAL A 120 -14.08 5.33 11.58
C VAL A 120 -13.00 4.46 10.94
N PHE A 121 -12.04 5.05 10.22
CA PHE A 121 -10.94 4.30 9.60
C PHE A 121 -10.00 3.67 10.62
N VAL A 122 -9.77 4.30 11.77
CA VAL A 122 -9.04 3.66 12.88
C VAL A 122 -9.85 2.48 13.44
N GLY A 123 -11.18 2.62 13.55
CA GLY A 123 -12.08 1.52 13.91
C GLY A 123 -12.01 0.33 12.95
N LEU A 124 -11.94 0.58 11.63
CA LEU A 124 -11.72 -0.47 10.63
C LEU A 124 -10.38 -1.17 10.81
N ALA A 125 -9.31 -0.46 11.20
CA ALA A 125 -8.00 -1.04 11.46
C ALA A 125 -8.03 -2.05 12.61
N LEU A 126 -8.75 -1.71 13.69
CA LEU A 126 -8.90 -2.57 14.88
C LEU A 126 -9.63 -3.87 14.55
N VAL A 127 -10.65 -3.81 13.69
CA VAL A 127 -11.33 -5.02 13.21
C VAL A 127 -10.40 -5.81 12.29
N GLY A 128 -9.68 -5.10 11.42
CA GLY A 128 -8.78 -5.68 10.44
C GLY A 128 -7.73 -6.59 11.06
N SER A 129 -7.20 -6.30 12.25
CA SER A 129 -6.17 -7.14 12.89
C SER A 129 -6.62 -8.54 13.30
N SER A 130 -7.93 -8.82 13.32
CA SER A 130 -8.49 -10.12 13.68
C SER A 130 -9.60 -10.58 12.73
N PHE A 131 -9.60 -10.04 11.51
CA PHE A 131 -10.64 -10.33 10.52
C PHE A 131 -10.40 -11.69 9.88
N ASN A 132 -11.15 -12.70 10.32
CA ASN A 132 -11.15 -14.02 9.71
C ASN A 132 -12.59 -14.50 9.47
N PRO A 133 -13.15 -14.27 8.26
CA PRO A 133 -14.51 -14.70 7.93
C PRO A 133 -14.67 -16.23 7.80
N GLY A 134 -13.57 -17.00 7.82
CA GLY A 134 -13.58 -18.47 7.65
C GLY A 134 -13.37 -19.28 8.92
N LYS A 135 -13.15 -18.63 10.07
CA LYS A 135 -13.11 -19.30 11.40
C LYS A 135 -14.13 -18.64 12.31
N ILE A 136 -14.41 -19.24 13.47
CA ILE A 136 -15.27 -18.68 14.52
C ILE A 136 -14.61 -17.39 15.04
N ALA A 137 -14.73 -16.31 14.28
CA ALA A 137 -14.20 -15.02 14.65
C ALA A 137 -15.05 -14.45 15.78
N SER A 138 -14.40 -13.74 16.69
CA SER A 138 -15.05 -13.26 17.90
C SER A 138 -16.22 -12.35 17.56
N ASN A 139 -17.39 -12.63 18.13
CA ASN A 139 -18.61 -11.84 17.96
C ASN A 139 -18.37 -10.33 18.25
N THR A 140 -17.37 -10.01 19.08
CA THR A 140 -16.97 -8.65 19.40
C THR A 140 -16.38 -7.87 18.21
N ASN A 141 -15.47 -8.47 17.44
CA ASN A 141 -14.83 -7.77 16.31
C ASN A 141 -15.85 -7.42 15.22
N PHE A 142 -16.80 -8.32 14.95
CA PHE A 142 -17.89 -8.07 14.01
C PHE A 142 -18.86 -6.99 14.49
N ARG A 143 -19.13 -6.93 15.79
CA ARG A 143 -19.93 -5.83 16.35
C ARG A 143 -19.25 -4.49 16.17
N ILE A 144 -17.94 -4.40 16.43
CA ILE A 144 -17.15 -3.19 16.21
C ILE A 144 -17.21 -2.78 14.73
N LEU A 145 -17.10 -3.73 13.81
CA LEU A 145 -17.23 -3.49 12.37
C LEU A 145 -18.61 -2.91 12.01
N CYS A 146 -19.69 -3.53 12.49
CA CYS A 146 -21.04 -3.04 12.26
C CYS A 146 -21.23 -1.62 12.79
N TYR A 147 -20.81 -1.34 14.04
CA TYR A 147 -20.86 0.01 14.58
C TYR A 147 -20.07 1.01 13.75
N THR A 148 -18.87 0.63 13.32
CA THR A 148 -18.00 1.48 12.49
C THR A 148 -18.67 1.83 11.16
N LEU A 149 -19.29 0.86 10.49
CA LEU A 149 -20.03 1.08 9.25
C LEU A 149 -21.30 1.91 9.46
N VAL A 150 -22.06 1.66 10.53
CA VAL A 150 -23.23 2.47 10.89
C VAL A 150 -22.83 3.92 11.09
N ILE A 151 -21.74 4.19 11.83
CA ILE A 151 -21.22 5.55 12.03
C ILE A 151 -20.82 6.16 10.68
N SER A 152 -20.10 5.41 9.84
CA SER A 152 -19.70 5.88 8.51
C SER A 152 -20.89 6.30 7.63
N ARG A 153 -21.93 5.45 7.53
CA ARG A 153 -23.07 5.72 6.65
C ARG A 153 -24.06 6.71 7.24
N SER A 154 -24.20 6.75 8.56
CA SER A 154 -24.95 7.81 9.24
C SER A 154 -24.30 9.17 9.03
N LEU A 155 -22.97 9.26 9.08
CA LEU A 155 -22.26 10.50 8.81
C LEU A 155 -22.45 10.96 7.36
N LEU A 156 -22.30 10.06 6.38
CA LEU A 156 -22.58 10.38 4.98
C LEU A 156 -24.03 10.84 4.79
N MET A 157 -25.00 10.15 5.39
CA MET A 157 -26.40 10.55 5.38
C MET A 157 -26.59 11.99 5.91
N ILE A 158 -25.96 12.34 7.04
CA ILE A 158 -26.00 13.70 7.60
C ILE A 158 -25.38 14.72 6.64
N GLN A 159 -24.24 14.42 6.03
CA GLN A 159 -23.60 15.32 5.07
C GLN A 159 -24.49 15.58 3.84
N TYR A 160 -25.10 14.53 3.28
CA TYR A 160 -26.06 14.68 2.17
C TYR A 160 -27.34 15.45 2.58
N ILE A 161 -27.83 15.30 3.81
CA ILE A 161 -28.94 16.09 4.35
C ILE A 161 -28.57 17.57 4.41
N VAL A 162 -27.37 17.90 4.91
CA VAL A 162 -26.90 19.29 4.97
C VAL A 162 -26.86 19.89 3.55
N VAL A 163 -26.30 19.18 2.57
CA VAL A 163 -26.28 19.63 1.17
C VAL A 163 -27.70 19.82 0.62
N LEU A 164 -28.65 18.92 0.95
CA LEU A 164 -30.05 19.05 0.53
C LEU A 164 -30.68 20.32 1.11
N VAL A 165 -30.46 20.63 2.39
CA VAL A 165 -31.00 21.85 3.03
C VAL A 165 -30.47 23.12 2.35
N PHE A 166 -29.17 23.18 2.04
CA PHE A 166 -28.61 24.32 1.29
C PHE A 166 -29.18 24.41 -0.13
N THR A 167 -29.37 23.27 -0.80
CA THR A 167 -29.98 23.21 -2.14
C THR A 167 -31.44 23.66 -2.12
N MET A 168 -32.18 23.35 -1.05
CA MET A 168 -33.56 23.80 -0.84
C MET A 168 -33.66 25.30 -0.62
N LYS A 169 -32.72 25.89 0.14
CA LYS A 169 -32.65 27.34 0.35
C LYS A 169 -32.48 28.10 -0.97
N GLU A 170 -31.66 27.57 -1.88
CA GLU A 170 -31.40 28.15 -3.20
C GLU A 170 -32.42 27.75 -4.29
N LYS A 171 -33.49 27.01 -3.91
CA LYS A 171 -34.63 26.63 -4.77
C LYS A 171 -34.28 25.82 -6.04
N TYR A 172 -33.22 25.01 -6.02
CA TYR A 172 -32.88 24.11 -7.14
C TYR A 172 -33.73 22.82 -7.13
N SER A 173 -34.97 22.91 -7.61
CA SER A 173 -35.96 21.82 -7.51
C SER A 173 -35.57 20.50 -8.21
N LYS A 174 -34.77 20.56 -9.26
CA LYS A 174 -34.33 19.36 -10.02
C LYS A 174 -33.37 18.45 -9.24
N LEU A 175 -32.81 18.93 -8.13
CA LEU A 175 -31.81 18.22 -7.34
C LEU A 175 -32.37 17.52 -6.09
N TYR A 176 -33.60 17.83 -5.69
CA TYR A 176 -34.18 17.24 -4.47
C TYR A 176 -34.34 15.73 -4.55
N LEU A 177 -34.77 15.22 -5.71
CA LEU A 177 -34.96 13.79 -5.93
C LEU A 177 -33.64 13.01 -5.86
N PRO A 178 -32.58 13.35 -6.62
CA PRO A 178 -31.36 12.55 -6.56
C PRO A 178 -30.61 12.67 -5.23
N LEU A 179 -30.64 13.82 -4.55
CA LEU A 179 -30.08 13.94 -3.20
C LEU A 179 -30.91 13.16 -2.17
N GLY A 180 -32.24 13.20 -2.28
CA GLY A 180 -33.15 12.41 -1.44
C GLY A 180 -32.92 10.90 -1.59
N LEU A 181 -32.70 10.42 -2.82
CA LEU A 181 -32.34 9.02 -3.07
C LEU A 181 -30.98 8.64 -2.45
N MET A 182 -29.97 9.51 -2.52
CA MET A 182 -28.69 9.27 -1.84
C MET A 182 -28.85 9.15 -0.32
N ILE A 183 -29.62 10.07 0.28
CA ILE A 183 -29.92 10.03 1.73
C ILE A 183 -30.65 8.72 2.07
N ALA A 184 -31.62 8.30 1.26
CA ALA A 184 -32.34 7.05 1.46
C ALA A 184 -31.44 5.82 1.37
N ILE A 185 -30.51 5.77 0.40
CA ILE A 185 -29.55 4.67 0.26
C ILE A 185 -28.63 4.58 1.47
N TYR A 186 -28.01 5.67 1.89
CA TYR A 186 -27.12 5.66 3.06
C TYR A 186 -27.88 5.39 4.36
N GLY A 187 -29.11 5.88 4.49
CA GLY A 187 -29.99 5.59 5.63
C GLY A 187 -30.41 4.12 5.68
N LEU A 188 -30.73 3.52 4.52
CA LEU A 188 -31.05 2.09 4.42
C LEU A 188 -29.83 1.21 4.68
N ALA A 189 -28.65 1.59 4.20
CA ALA A 189 -27.40 0.90 4.51
C ALA A 189 -27.06 0.98 6.01
N ALA A 190 -27.19 2.16 6.62
CA ALA A 190 -26.99 2.35 8.05
C ALA A 190 -27.98 1.53 8.89
N SER A 191 -29.26 1.48 8.49
CA SER A 191 -30.27 0.68 9.20
C SER A 191 -30.03 -0.82 9.02
N ALA A 192 -29.61 -1.26 7.83
CA ALA A 192 -29.24 -2.65 7.58
C ALA A 192 -28.07 -3.10 8.46
N PHE A 193 -26.97 -2.34 8.52
CA PHE A 193 -25.83 -2.67 9.40
C PHE A 193 -26.20 -2.56 10.89
N GLY A 194 -27.07 -1.61 11.26
CA GLY A 194 -27.61 -1.51 12.60
C GLY A 194 -28.45 -2.74 12.98
N ALA A 195 -29.31 -3.21 12.09
CA ALA A 195 -30.17 -4.38 12.29
C ALA A 195 -29.38 -5.71 12.34
N MET A 196 -28.17 -5.76 11.75
CA MET A 196 -27.28 -6.91 11.90
C MET A 196 -26.61 -6.96 13.29
N THR A 197 -26.54 -5.85 14.01
CA THR A 197 -25.81 -5.77 15.30
C THR A 197 -26.41 -6.66 16.41
N PRO A 198 -27.75 -6.76 16.58
CA PRO A 198 -28.37 -7.70 17.53
C PRO A 198 -28.24 -9.18 17.12
N ALA A 199 -28.04 -9.48 15.83
CA ALA A 199 -27.89 -10.86 15.36
C ALA A 199 -26.58 -11.52 15.84
N PHE A 200 -25.57 -10.71 16.23
CA PHE A 200 -24.33 -11.19 16.85
C PHE A 200 -24.41 -11.35 18.37
N ARG A 201 -25.63 -11.34 18.95
CA ARG A 201 -25.87 -11.40 20.40
C ARG A 201 -26.20 -12.79 20.92
N GLU A 202 -26.59 -13.72 20.05
CA GLU A 202 -26.94 -15.10 20.41
C GLU A 202 -25.92 -16.09 19.85
N ASN A 203 -25.55 -17.08 20.67
CA ASN A 203 -24.54 -18.12 20.41
C ASN A 203 -24.99 -19.17 19.38
N ASP A 204 -25.77 -18.80 18.36
CA ASP A 204 -26.33 -19.76 17.41
C ASP A 204 -25.44 -19.92 16.15
N PHE A 205 -24.99 -21.17 15.99
CA PHE A 205 -23.88 -21.68 15.20
C PHE A 205 -24.05 -21.68 13.66
N ASN A 206 -24.64 -20.65 13.04
CA ASN A 206 -24.66 -20.56 11.56
C ASN A 206 -24.44 -19.12 11.05
N HIS A 207 -23.21 -18.62 11.20
CA HIS A 207 -22.82 -17.25 10.85
C HIS A 207 -22.34 -17.06 9.40
N GLU A 208 -22.22 -18.12 8.58
CA GLU A 208 -21.70 -18.01 7.21
C GLU A 208 -22.55 -17.10 6.29
N GLY A 209 -23.89 -17.18 6.42
CA GLY A 209 -24.81 -16.35 5.64
C GLY A 209 -24.74 -14.85 5.97
N VAL A 210 -24.38 -14.52 7.21
CA VAL A 210 -24.31 -13.12 7.68
C VAL A 210 -23.16 -12.37 6.99
N TYR A 211 -22.04 -13.04 6.69
CA TYR A 211 -20.93 -12.44 5.96
C TYR A 211 -21.32 -12.04 4.53
N VAL A 212 -22.07 -12.90 3.84
CA VAL A 212 -22.50 -12.65 2.46
C VAL A 212 -23.44 -11.45 2.38
N ILE A 213 -24.34 -11.31 3.36
CA ILE A 213 -25.29 -10.19 3.43
C ILE A 213 -24.57 -8.84 3.50
N TRP A 214 -23.47 -8.74 4.26
CA TRP A 214 -22.71 -7.51 4.35
C TRP A 214 -22.14 -7.04 3.01
N TYR A 215 -21.48 -7.95 2.29
CA TYR A 215 -20.95 -7.67 0.96
C TYR A 215 -22.06 -7.32 -0.02
N ILE A 216 -23.20 -7.99 0.05
CA ILE A 216 -24.38 -7.67 -0.77
C ILE A 216 -24.87 -6.24 -0.48
N VAL A 217 -25.02 -5.85 0.78
CA VAL A 217 -25.49 -4.49 1.13
C VAL A 217 -24.53 -3.43 0.60
N MET A 218 -23.21 -3.59 0.80
CA MET A 218 -22.23 -2.65 0.26
C MET A 218 -22.22 -2.60 -1.27
N LEU A 219 -22.38 -3.76 -1.93
CA LEU A 219 -22.43 -3.85 -3.39
C LEU A 219 -23.67 -3.14 -3.94
N LEU A 220 -24.86 -3.41 -3.39
CA LEU A 220 -26.12 -2.78 -3.78
C LEU A 220 -26.06 -1.27 -3.60
N GLU A 221 -25.45 -0.81 -2.52
CA GLU A 221 -25.25 0.61 -2.27
C GLU A 221 -24.27 1.25 -3.26
N CYS A 222 -23.14 0.61 -3.55
CA CYS A 222 -22.19 1.10 -4.55
C CYS A 222 -22.87 1.23 -5.93
N ILE A 223 -23.60 0.19 -6.34
CA ILE A 223 -24.40 0.19 -7.58
C ILE A 223 -25.44 1.30 -7.54
N GLY A 224 -26.15 1.49 -6.43
CA GLY A 224 -27.15 2.54 -6.26
C GLY A 224 -26.56 3.93 -6.43
N VAL A 225 -25.44 4.21 -5.75
CA VAL A 225 -24.73 5.50 -5.84
C VAL A 225 -24.24 5.76 -7.27
N ILE A 226 -23.63 4.77 -7.92
CA ILE A 226 -23.15 4.90 -9.31
C ILE A 226 -24.32 5.10 -10.27
N THR A 227 -25.41 4.35 -10.11
CA THR A 227 -26.59 4.45 -10.98
C THR A 227 -27.21 5.84 -10.91
N ILE A 228 -27.37 6.41 -9.71
CA ILE A 228 -27.85 7.80 -9.56
C ILE A 228 -26.89 8.79 -10.23
N SER A 229 -25.58 8.55 -10.13
CA SER A 229 -24.54 9.38 -10.75
C SER A 229 -24.58 9.34 -12.29
N CYS A 230 -25.02 8.21 -12.87
CA CYS A 230 -25.18 8.02 -14.30
C CYS A 230 -26.48 8.65 -14.84
N CYS A 231 -27.59 8.49 -14.10
CA CYS A 231 -28.91 8.97 -14.52
C CYS A 231 -29.04 10.50 -14.41
N TRP A 232 -28.46 11.13 -13.38
CA TRP A 232 -28.53 12.58 -13.18
C TRP A 232 -27.23 13.27 -13.56
N ARG A 233 -27.20 13.86 -14.77
CA ARG A 233 -26.03 14.57 -15.33
C ARG A 233 -25.51 15.72 -14.47
N MET A 234 -26.37 16.31 -13.64
CA MET A 234 -26.06 17.34 -12.63
C MET A 234 -25.17 16.85 -11.47
N LEU A 235 -25.22 15.56 -11.15
CA LEU A 235 -24.36 14.91 -10.15
C LEU A 235 -23.20 14.15 -10.79
N SER A 236 -23.01 14.36 -12.09
CA SER A 236 -21.95 13.71 -12.83
C SER A 236 -20.59 14.25 -12.39
N PHE A 237 -19.62 13.35 -12.28
CA PHE A 237 -18.23 13.67 -11.93
C PHE A 237 -17.44 14.32 -13.08
N LYS A 238 -18.14 14.78 -14.12
CA LYS A 238 -17.52 15.43 -15.27
C LYS A 238 -16.94 16.77 -14.81
N LYS A 239 -15.63 16.97 -15.00
CA LYS A 239 -14.83 18.12 -14.55
C LYS A 239 -14.49 18.17 -13.05
N THR A 240 -14.67 17.08 -12.30
CA THR A 240 -14.22 17.01 -10.90
C THR A 240 -12.82 16.40 -10.79
N HIS A 241 -12.12 16.66 -9.69
CA HIS A 241 -10.80 16.10 -9.37
C HIS A 241 -10.84 14.60 -8.96
N LEU A 242 -11.91 13.85 -9.31
CA LEU A 242 -12.02 12.40 -9.02
C LEU A 242 -10.89 11.60 -9.69
N MET A 243 -10.57 11.98 -10.93
CA MET A 243 -9.50 11.34 -11.71
C MET A 243 -8.15 11.50 -10.99
N GLU A 244 -7.88 12.70 -10.49
CA GLU A 244 -6.68 13.02 -9.73
C GLU A 244 -6.63 12.19 -8.44
N ARG A 245 -7.71 12.14 -7.65
CA ARG A 245 -7.76 11.31 -6.42
C ARG A 245 -7.54 9.83 -6.67
N MET A 246 -8.08 9.27 -7.75
CA MET A 246 -7.83 7.88 -8.11
C MET A 246 -6.36 7.62 -8.45
N SER A 247 -5.72 8.58 -9.13
CA SER A 247 -4.30 8.51 -9.45
C SER A 247 -3.41 8.66 -8.21
N LEU A 248 -3.76 9.58 -7.31
CA LEU A 248 -3.07 9.80 -6.04
C LEU A 248 -3.19 8.58 -5.12
N LEU A 249 -4.38 7.97 -5.00
CA LEU A 249 -4.54 6.73 -4.26
C LEU A 249 -3.68 5.60 -4.86
N THR A 250 -3.63 5.49 -6.18
CA THR A 250 -2.79 4.49 -6.86
C THR A 250 -1.31 4.70 -6.56
N LEU A 251 -0.84 5.95 -6.55
CA LEU A 251 0.53 6.30 -6.15
C LEU A 251 0.81 5.90 -4.70
N ILE A 252 -0.12 6.20 -3.78
CA ILE A 252 -0.01 5.83 -2.37
C ILE A 252 0.04 4.30 -2.21
N VAL A 253 -0.77 3.55 -2.96
CA VAL A 253 -0.77 2.08 -2.96
C VAL A 253 0.55 1.51 -3.48
N ILE A 254 1.14 2.08 -4.54
CA ILE A 254 2.50 1.72 -4.98
C ILE A 254 3.53 2.04 -3.88
N GLY A 255 3.34 3.15 -3.15
CA GLY A 255 4.17 3.55 -2.02
C GLY A 255 4.14 2.57 -0.84
N GLU A 256 3.00 1.94 -0.56
CA GLU A 256 2.91 0.84 0.42
C GLU A 256 3.84 -0.31 0.04
N GLY A 257 3.85 -0.65 -1.25
CA GLY A 257 4.75 -1.64 -1.81
C GLY A 257 6.22 -1.32 -1.57
N ALA A 258 6.62 -0.05 -1.68
CA ALA A 258 7.99 0.39 -1.36
C ALA A 258 8.34 0.18 0.14
N ILE A 259 7.39 0.39 1.05
CA ILE A 259 7.58 0.10 2.48
C ILE A 259 7.82 -1.41 2.68
N GLY A 260 7.05 -2.27 2.01
CA GLY A 260 7.25 -3.72 2.08
C GLY A 260 8.61 -4.18 1.55
N VAL A 261 9.14 -3.55 0.50
CA VAL A 261 10.53 -3.80 0.03
C VAL A 261 11.55 -3.52 1.13
N THR A 262 11.43 -2.41 1.87
CA THR A 262 12.37 -2.10 2.96
C THR A 262 12.31 -3.13 4.10
N LYS A 263 11.13 -3.65 4.41
CA LYS A 263 10.96 -4.78 5.36
C LYS A 263 11.67 -6.03 4.82
N THR A 264 11.55 -6.30 3.53
CA THR A 264 12.18 -7.46 2.86
C THR A 264 13.69 -7.37 2.87
N VAL A 265 14.26 -6.18 2.59
CA VAL A 265 15.70 -5.90 2.72
C VAL A 265 16.19 -6.27 4.12
N THR A 266 15.48 -5.82 5.16
CA THR A 266 15.86 -6.09 6.56
C THR A 266 15.81 -7.58 6.90
N ARG A 267 14.83 -8.32 6.35
CA ARG A 267 14.69 -9.78 6.54
C ARG A 267 15.78 -10.59 5.83
N ILE A 268 16.12 -10.23 4.59
CA ILE A 268 17.09 -10.98 3.77
C ILE A 268 18.54 -10.64 4.17
N MET A 269 18.83 -9.36 4.43
CA MET A 269 20.21 -8.87 4.65
C MET A 269 20.58 -8.72 6.13
N GLY A 270 19.63 -8.87 7.06
CA GLY A 270 19.86 -8.60 8.48
C GLY A 270 20.88 -9.51 9.17
N LYS A 271 21.12 -10.73 8.65
CA LYS A 271 22.04 -11.71 9.25
C LYS A 271 23.14 -12.22 8.32
N SER A 272 22.83 -12.50 7.05
CA SER A 272 23.78 -13.09 6.08
C SER A 272 24.73 -12.06 5.44
N GLY A 273 24.62 -10.77 5.78
CA GLY A 273 25.33 -9.69 5.11
C GLY A 273 24.80 -9.46 3.68
N LEU A 274 25.63 -8.88 2.82
CA LEU A 274 25.31 -8.62 1.42
C LEU A 274 25.35 -9.91 0.59
N ASP A 275 24.26 -10.68 0.58
CA ASP A 275 24.08 -11.79 -0.37
C ASP A 275 23.85 -11.24 -1.80
N PRO A 276 24.73 -11.51 -2.79
CA PRO A 276 24.60 -10.94 -4.14
C PRO A 276 23.29 -11.30 -4.83
N GLU A 277 22.78 -12.52 -4.60
CA GLU A 277 21.51 -12.96 -5.18
C GLU A 277 20.32 -12.22 -4.54
N GLY A 278 20.30 -12.10 -3.22
CA GLY A 278 19.31 -11.28 -2.51
C GLY A 278 19.31 -9.83 -2.98
N CYS A 279 20.49 -9.22 -3.20
CA CYS A 279 20.61 -7.88 -3.78
C CYS A 279 19.91 -7.77 -5.14
N ILE A 280 20.16 -8.72 -6.05
CA ILE A 280 19.57 -8.72 -7.39
C ILE A 280 18.05 -8.86 -7.32
N LEU A 281 17.54 -9.76 -6.46
CA LEU A 281 16.09 -9.95 -6.28
C LEU A 281 15.43 -8.66 -5.76
N ILE A 282 16.03 -8.00 -4.78
CA ILE A 282 15.51 -6.71 -4.26
C ILE A 282 15.53 -5.64 -5.35
N MET A 283 16.61 -5.55 -6.14
CA MET A 283 16.67 -4.62 -7.27
C MET A 283 15.59 -4.92 -8.31
N CYS A 284 15.27 -6.20 -8.57
CA CYS A 284 14.15 -6.57 -9.43
C CYS A 284 12.81 -6.05 -8.88
N ILE A 285 12.56 -6.15 -7.56
CA ILE A 285 11.31 -5.63 -6.97
C ILE A 285 11.23 -4.10 -7.11
N ILE A 286 12.33 -3.39 -6.87
CA ILE A 286 12.38 -1.92 -7.03
C ILE A 286 12.10 -1.52 -8.49
N LEU A 287 12.68 -2.24 -9.45
CA LEU A 287 12.40 -2.01 -10.87
C LEU A 287 10.95 -2.34 -11.23
N ILE A 288 10.37 -3.42 -10.69
CA ILE A 288 8.95 -3.73 -10.86
C ILE A 288 8.08 -2.56 -10.36
N LEU A 289 8.36 -2.01 -9.17
CA LEU A 289 7.64 -0.84 -8.64
C LEU A 289 7.72 0.37 -9.59
N MET A 290 8.91 0.65 -10.13
CA MET A 290 9.10 1.75 -11.08
C MET A 290 8.34 1.50 -12.40
N LEU A 291 8.35 0.28 -12.92
CA LEU A 291 7.62 -0.06 -14.14
C LEU A 291 6.09 -0.07 -13.90
N LEU A 292 5.62 -0.42 -12.71
CA LEU A 292 4.20 -0.29 -12.35
C LEU A 292 3.74 1.16 -12.32
N TRP A 293 4.56 2.04 -11.75
CA TRP A 293 4.33 3.48 -11.81
C TRP A 293 4.27 3.97 -13.26
N ALA A 294 5.25 3.61 -14.08
CA ALA A 294 5.30 4.00 -15.50
C ALA A 294 4.11 3.44 -16.29
N LEU A 295 3.71 2.19 -16.07
CA LEU A 295 2.56 1.55 -16.73
C LEU A 295 1.26 2.33 -16.54
N TYR A 296 1.06 2.89 -15.34
CA TYR A 296 -0.14 3.66 -15.01
C TYR A 296 -0.06 5.13 -15.44
N PHE A 297 1.04 5.83 -15.08
CA PHE A 297 1.14 7.28 -15.25
C PHE A 297 1.52 7.73 -16.67
N ASP A 298 2.27 6.92 -17.44
CA ASP A 298 2.66 7.32 -18.81
C ASP A 298 1.47 7.40 -19.78
N HIS A 299 0.39 6.67 -19.49
CA HIS A 299 -0.84 6.68 -20.28
C HIS A 299 -1.95 7.47 -19.59
N PHE A 300 -1.61 8.34 -18.64
CA PHE A 300 -2.60 9.06 -17.87
C PHE A 300 -3.37 10.03 -18.77
N PRO A 301 -4.71 9.95 -18.80
CA PRO A 301 -5.52 10.73 -19.71
C PRO A 301 -5.64 12.20 -19.32
N HIS A 302 -5.11 13.09 -20.15
CA HIS A 302 -5.24 14.54 -19.97
C HIS A 302 -6.45 15.05 -20.76
N GLY A 303 -7.67 14.62 -20.40
CA GLY A 303 -8.85 14.98 -21.18
C GLY A 303 -10.20 14.59 -20.58
N HIS A 304 -11.25 15.26 -21.06
CA HIS A 304 -12.62 15.09 -20.57
C HIS A 304 -13.30 13.85 -21.18
N TYR A 305 -13.86 13.01 -20.31
CA TYR A 305 -14.61 11.81 -20.72
C TYR A 305 -16.12 12.01 -20.84
N GLY A 306 -16.75 11.05 -21.53
CA GLY A 306 -18.18 10.79 -21.35
C GLY A 306 -18.46 10.37 -19.91
N THR A 307 -19.63 10.74 -19.39
CA THR A 307 -20.01 10.55 -17.99
C THR A 307 -19.99 9.07 -17.56
N ILE A 308 -20.48 8.18 -18.42
CA ILE A 308 -20.52 6.72 -18.16
C ILE A 308 -19.10 6.12 -18.20
N ARG A 309 -18.29 6.53 -19.17
CA ARG A 309 -16.92 6.02 -19.32
C ARG A 309 -16.05 6.33 -18.12
N GLN A 310 -16.21 7.54 -17.56
CA GLN A 310 -15.53 7.96 -16.33
C GLN A 310 -15.93 7.13 -15.10
N GLN A 311 -17.21 6.73 -15.00
CA GLN A 311 -17.65 5.86 -13.90
C GLN A 311 -17.06 4.46 -14.01
N ILE A 312 -17.10 3.84 -15.19
CA ILE A 312 -16.48 2.53 -15.42
C ILE A 312 -14.98 2.60 -15.14
N TRP A 313 -14.31 3.64 -15.60
CA TRP A 313 -12.90 3.90 -15.31
C TRP A 313 -12.64 3.99 -13.80
N SER A 314 -13.49 4.70 -13.06
CA SER A 314 -13.36 4.84 -11.59
C SER A 314 -13.56 3.50 -10.87
N CYS A 315 -14.53 2.68 -11.29
CA CYS A 315 -14.76 1.36 -10.71
C CYS A 315 -13.65 0.37 -11.04
N LEU A 316 -13.05 0.46 -12.23
CA LEU A 316 -11.94 -0.39 -12.65
C LEU A 316 -10.66 -0.17 -11.81
N HIS A 317 -10.56 0.95 -11.08
CA HIS A 317 -9.47 1.16 -10.12
C HIS A 317 -9.51 0.19 -8.95
N PHE A 318 -10.69 -0.34 -8.57
CA PHE A 318 -10.78 -1.34 -7.51
C PHE A 318 -9.95 -2.60 -7.80
N PRO A 319 -10.25 -3.37 -8.88
CA PRO A 319 -9.46 -4.56 -9.20
C PRO A 319 -8.02 -4.22 -9.58
N PHE A 320 -7.77 -3.03 -10.17
CA PHE A 320 -6.42 -2.60 -10.53
C PHE A 320 -5.53 -2.34 -9.30
N GLN A 321 -6.02 -1.59 -8.32
CA GLN A 321 -5.28 -1.30 -7.09
C GLN A 321 -5.08 -2.57 -6.25
N LEU A 322 -6.11 -3.43 -6.16
CA LEU A 322 -5.98 -4.74 -5.51
C LEU A 322 -4.90 -5.60 -6.18
N ALA A 323 -4.84 -5.59 -7.51
CA ALA A 323 -3.83 -6.32 -8.26
C ALA A 323 -2.42 -5.74 -8.09
N ILE A 324 -2.25 -4.42 -7.94
CA ILE A 324 -0.96 -3.80 -7.58
C ILE A 324 -0.49 -4.31 -6.22
N VAL A 325 -1.37 -4.25 -5.21
CA VAL A 325 -1.05 -4.73 -3.85
C VAL A 325 -0.66 -6.21 -3.88
N GLY A 326 -1.47 -7.05 -4.53
CA GLY A 326 -1.18 -8.48 -4.66
C GLY A 326 0.12 -8.77 -5.42
N LEU A 327 0.45 -8.00 -6.46
CA LEU A 327 1.70 -8.17 -7.20
C LEU A 327 2.91 -7.75 -6.36
N VAL A 328 2.83 -6.64 -5.62
CA VAL A 328 3.97 -6.17 -4.81
C VAL A 328 4.19 -7.05 -3.58
N GLU A 329 3.13 -7.38 -2.85
CA GLU A 329 3.22 -8.31 -1.71
C GLU A 329 3.68 -9.71 -2.16
N GLY A 330 3.16 -10.19 -3.29
CA GLY A 330 3.63 -11.45 -3.88
C GLY A 330 5.10 -11.38 -4.30
N SER A 331 5.58 -10.25 -4.81
CA SER A 331 7.00 -10.07 -5.16
C SER A 331 7.91 -10.20 -3.93
N GLN A 332 7.50 -9.64 -2.79
CA GLN A 332 8.23 -9.76 -1.53
C GLN A 332 8.24 -11.21 -1.02
N GLN A 333 7.08 -11.87 -1.03
CA GLN A 333 6.95 -13.25 -0.55
C GLN A 333 7.70 -14.25 -1.44
N VAL A 334 7.72 -14.04 -2.76
CA VAL A 334 8.53 -14.86 -3.70
C VAL A 334 10.03 -14.69 -3.43
N ALA A 335 10.52 -13.47 -3.17
CA ALA A 335 11.92 -13.25 -2.82
C ALA A 335 12.30 -13.94 -1.50
N ILE A 336 11.41 -13.86 -0.50
CA ILE A 336 11.57 -14.55 0.79
C ILE A 336 11.59 -16.07 0.59
N ALA A 337 10.65 -16.62 -0.17
CA ALA A 337 10.60 -18.05 -0.47
C ALA A 337 11.89 -18.55 -1.13
N ARG A 338 12.42 -17.80 -2.11
CA ARG A 338 13.70 -18.13 -2.75
C ARG A 338 14.87 -18.12 -1.75
N TYR A 339 14.91 -17.12 -0.86
CA TYR A 339 15.93 -17.04 0.18
C TYR A 339 15.86 -18.22 1.16
N VAL A 340 14.65 -18.61 1.59
CA VAL A 340 14.43 -19.79 2.43
C VAL A 340 14.91 -21.06 1.71
N MET A 341 14.49 -21.27 0.47
CA MET A 341 14.87 -22.47 -0.31
C MET A 341 16.37 -22.56 -0.58
N LYS A 342 17.03 -21.42 -0.82
CA LYS A 342 18.50 -21.37 -0.97
C LYS A 342 19.19 -21.73 0.34
N THR A 343 18.70 -21.21 1.46
CA THR A 343 19.23 -21.49 2.80
C THR A 343 19.06 -22.97 3.14
N PHE A 344 17.89 -23.53 2.83
CA PHE A 344 17.60 -24.95 3.00
C PHE A 344 18.58 -25.83 2.22
N LYS A 345 18.75 -25.60 0.91
CA LYS A 345 19.71 -26.36 0.09
C LYS A 345 21.15 -26.24 0.59
N LYS A 346 21.50 -25.12 1.22
CA LYS A 346 22.81 -24.94 1.84
C LYS A 346 22.96 -25.81 3.09
N ILE A 347 21.97 -25.81 3.99
CA ILE A 347 21.94 -26.63 5.20
C ILE A 347 22.01 -28.11 4.85
N GLU A 348 21.17 -28.55 3.90
CA GLU A 348 21.14 -29.93 3.41
C GLU A 348 22.53 -30.35 2.90
N LYS A 349 23.16 -29.52 2.06
CA LYS A 349 24.50 -29.78 1.53
C LYS A 349 25.57 -29.80 2.63
N ASP A 350 25.49 -28.91 3.62
CA ASP A 350 26.44 -28.85 4.73
C ASP A 350 26.32 -30.12 5.61
N ILE A 351 25.10 -30.59 5.89
CA ILE A 351 24.88 -31.82 6.66
C ILE A 351 25.28 -33.08 5.86
N VAL A 352 24.93 -33.15 4.57
CA VAL A 352 25.38 -34.23 3.67
C VAL A 352 26.91 -34.28 3.63
N LYS A 353 27.59 -33.14 3.57
CA LYS A 353 29.05 -33.09 3.63
C LYS A 353 29.60 -33.62 4.96
N ILE A 354 29.07 -33.14 6.08
CA ILE A 354 29.49 -33.57 7.44
C ILE A 354 29.36 -35.09 7.60
N CYS A 355 28.28 -35.67 7.08
CA CYS A 355 27.92 -37.06 7.35
C CYS A 355 28.44 -38.03 6.28
N HIS A 356 28.41 -37.65 4.99
CA HIS A 356 28.73 -38.54 3.88
C HIS A 356 30.08 -38.28 3.21
N GLU A 357 30.65 -37.07 3.30
CA GLU A 357 32.00 -36.78 2.80
C GLU A 357 33.05 -36.88 3.92
N ASP A 358 32.76 -36.26 5.07
CA ASP A 358 33.69 -36.18 6.20
C ASP A 358 33.57 -37.35 7.19
N HIS A 359 32.51 -38.18 7.06
CA HIS A 359 32.22 -39.35 7.91
C HIS A 359 32.36 -39.09 9.42
N LEU A 360 31.94 -37.91 9.87
CA LEU A 360 32.07 -37.52 11.27
C LEU A 360 31.08 -38.29 12.14
N ASP A 361 31.55 -38.86 13.25
CA ASP A 361 30.73 -39.64 14.17
C ASP A 361 30.99 -39.25 15.63
N GLY A 362 30.00 -39.43 16.50
CA GLY A 362 30.09 -39.07 17.92
C GLY A 362 30.31 -37.57 18.19
N LYS A 363 31.31 -37.22 19.01
CA LYS A 363 31.58 -35.81 19.43
C LYS A 363 31.89 -34.86 18.25
N PRO A 364 32.75 -35.22 17.27
CA PRO A 364 32.95 -34.42 16.06
C PRO A 364 31.68 -34.08 15.27
N LEU A 365 30.75 -35.04 15.17
CA LEU A 365 29.46 -34.85 14.50
C LEU A 365 28.62 -33.79 15.23
N ARG A 366 28.49 -33.95 16.54
CA ARG A 366 27.78 -33.00 17.41
C ARG A 366 28.34 -31.58 17.25
N ASP A 367 29.66 -31.42 17.33
CA ASP A 367 30.29 -30.10 17.27
C ASP A 367 30.12 -29.43 15.89
N ALA A 368 30.13 -30.24 14.82
CA ALA A 368 29.86 -29.76 13.47
C ALA A 368 28.40 -29.33 13.28
N LEU A 369 27.43 -30.12 13.77
CA LEU A 369 26.00 -29.78 13.73
C LEU A 369 25.66 -28.57 14.60
N MET A 370 26.27 -28.47 15.79
CA MET A 370 26.13 -27.32 16.67
C MET A 370 26.65 -26.03 16.01
N LYS A 371 27.71 -26.14 15.20
CA LYS A 371 28.21 -25.00 14.42
C LYS A 371 27.20 -24.53 13.35
N VAL A 372 26.45 -25.46 12.75
CA VAL A 372 25.37 -25.13 11.81
C VAL A 372 24.22 -24.45 12.54
N LEU A 373 23.82 -24.96 13.71
CA LEU A 373 22.77 -24.37 14.55
C LEU A 373 23.12 -22.95 15.01
N THR A 374 24.30 -22.78 15.61
CA THR A 374 24.78 -21.49 16.12
C THR A 374 25.01 -20.43 15.03
N TYR A 375 25.22 -20.83 13.76
CA TYR A 375 25.26 -19.88 12.63
C TYR A 375 23.93 -19.11 12.49
N PHE A 376 22.80 -19.77 12.77
CA PHE A 376 21.48 -19.14 12.67
C PHE A 376 21.14 -18.29 13.90
N ALA A 377 21.66 -18.65 15.09
CA ALA A 377 21.44 -17.92 16.35
C ALA A 377 19.94 -17.63 16.57
N PHE A 378 19.15 -18.69 16.77
CA PHE A 378 17.70 -18.63 16.96
C PHE A 378 17.34 -17.98 18.31
N GLU A 379 18.24 -17.99 19.29
CA GLU A 379 18.13 -17.39 20.62
C GLU A 379 17.83 -15.88 20.62
N LYS A 380 18.17 -15.16 19.54
CA LYS A 380 17.96 -13.71 19.45
C LYS A 380 16.49 -13.31 19.35
N LYS A 381 15.59 -14.25 19.06
CA LYS A 381 14.14 -14.03 19.05
C LYS A 381 13.49 -14.99 20.04
N SER A 382 12.64 -14.47 20.91
CA SER A 382 11.90 -15.26 21.90
C SER A 382 10.99 -16.32 21.26
N GLU A 383 10.54 -16.10 20.03
CA GLU A 383 9.67 -17.03 19.29
C GLU A 383 10.43 -18.30 18.86
N THR A 384 11.72 -18.19 18.56
CA THR A 384 12.56 -19.30 18.04
C THR A 384 13.48 -19.93 19.10
N ALA A 385 13.45 -19.43 20.33
CA ALA A 385 14.30 -19.91 21.42
C ALA A 385 13.94 -21.35 21.85
N ASP A 386 12.64 -21.68 21.88
CA ASP A 386 12.17 -23.02 22.23
C ASP A 386 12.59 -24.07 21.18
N LEU A 387 12.58 -23.68 19.89
CA LEU A 387 13.03 -24.53 18.79
C LEU A 387 14.54 -24.80 18.84
N GLU A 388 15.35 -23.84 19.27
CA GLU A 388 16.79 -24.05 19.44
C GLU A 388 17.05 -25.12 20.51
N GLY A 389 16.41 -25.01 21.67
CA GLY A 389 16.56 -25.99 22.75
C GLY A 389 16.20 -27.41 22.32
N ILE A 390 15.08 -27.58 21.60
CA ILE A 390 14.69 -28.89 21.05
C ILE A 390 15.72 -29.39 20.03
N THR A 391 16.21 -28.51 19.15
CA THR A 391 17.22 -28.88 18.15
C THR A 391 18.54 -29.30 18.81
N GLU A 392 18.96 -28.61 19.87
CA GLU A 392 20.14 -28.96 20.63
C GLU A 392 20.02 -30.36 21.24
N GLU A 393 18.89 -30.70 21.85
CA GLU A 393 18.65 -32.04 22.42
C GLU A 393 18.83 -33.15 21.38
N TRP A 394 18.29 -32.96 20.17
CA TRP A 394 18.47 -33.90 19.06
C TRP A 394 19.92 -33.98 18.56
N ILE A 395 20.64 -32.86 18.50
CA ILE A 395 22.08 -32.84 18.17
C ILE A 395 22.89 -33.60 19.22
N TRP A 396 22.54 -33.47 20.50
CA TRP A 396 23.17 -34.21 21.59
C TRP A 396 22.87 -35.71 21.52
N ALA A 397 21.64 -36.09 21.18
CA ALA A 397 21.27 -37.49 20.94
C ALA A 397 22.08 -38.08 19.77
N ALA A 398 22.18 -37.36 18.65
CA ALA A 398 22.98 -37.78 17.50
C ALA A 398 24.47 -37.96 17.84
N GLY A 399 25.03 -37.09 18.67
CA GLY A 399 26.43 -37.20 19.12
C GLY A 399 26.72 -38.34 20.11
N ASN A 400 25.69 -38.94 20.71
CA ASN A 400 25.81 -40.00 21.72
C ASN A 400 25.56 -41.40 21.12
N THR A 401 24.92 -41.45 19.95
CA THR A 401 24.79 -42.65 19.12
C THR A 401 26.01 -42.77 18.21
N THR A 402 26.47 -44.01 17.97
CA THR A 402 27.60 -44.29 17.07
C THR A 402 27.11 -44.95 15.80
N GLY A 403 27.77 -44.67 14.68
CA GLY A 403 27.48 -45.26 13.38
C GLY A 403 26.45 -44.49 12.55
N ILE A 404 26.04 -43.28 12.98
CA ILE A 404 25.07 -42.45 12.24
C ILE A 404 25.60 -42.14 10.83
N CYS A 405 26.81 -41.59 10.75
CA CYS A 405 27.47 -41.19 9.51
C CYS A 405 28.46 -42.25 8.99
N SER A 406 28.18 -43.53 9.24
CA SER A 406 29.05 -44.62 8.81
C SER A 406 29.13 -44.72 7.28
N ALA A 407 30.25 -45.25 6.76
CA ALA A 407 30.43 -45.44 5.32
C ALA A 407 29.34 -46.32 4.68
N ALA A 408 28.78 -47.27 5.43
CA ALA A 408 27.66 -48.11 4.98
C ALA A 408 26.36 -47.30 4.82
N ASN A 409 26.04 -46.44 5.78
CA ASN A 409 24.88 -45.55 5.67
C ASN A 409 25.07 -44.52 4.56
N ALA A 410 26.30 -44.05 4.35
CA ALA A 410 26.62 -43.15 3.25
C ALA A 410 26.44 -43.78 1.86
N THR A 411 26.78 -45.06 1.71
CA THR A 411 26.49 -45.79 0.46
C THR A 411 24.99 -45.97 0.23
N ILE A 412 24.21 -46.22 1.29
CA ILE A 412 22.75 -46.37 1.17
C ILE A 412 22.11 -45.05 0.75
N PHE A 413 22.46 -43.93 1.40
CA PHE A 413 21.96 -42.61 1.01
C PHE A 413 22.36 -42.23 -0.43
N ALA A 414 23.56 -42.59 -0.88
CA ALA A 414 23.99 -42.34 -2.26
C ALA A 414 23.17 -43.13 -3.30
N GLU A 415 22.62 -44.29 -2.93
CA GLU A 415 21.79 -45.13 -3.80
C GLU A 415 20.30 -44.78 -3.73
N THR A 416 19.77 -44.45 -2.54
CA THR A 416 18.33 -44.25 -2.32
C THR A 416 17.92 -42.79 -2.17
N GLY A 417 18.84 -41.89 -1.80
CA GLY A 417 18.54 -40.51 -1.41
C GLY A 417 17.81 -40.37 -0.08
N GLU A 418 17.68 -41.46 0.70
CA GLU A 418 16.95 -41.49 1.96
C GLU A 418 17.91 -41.70 3.14
N TRP A 419 17.67 -40.96 4.22
CA TRP A 419 18.41 -41.10 5.47
C TRP A 419 18.04 -42.42 6.16
N THR A 420 19.03 -43.19 6.59
CA THR A 420 18.83 -44.49 7.26
C THR A 420 18.51 -44.35 8.75
N ASN A 421 18.61 -43.13 9.29
CA ASN A 421 18.49 -42.82 10.71
C ASN A 421 17.49 -41.67 10.93
N GLU A 422 16.83 -41.63 12.08
CA GLU A 422 15.77 -40.65 12.36
C GLU A 422 16.32 -39.30 12.86
N GLU A 423 17.53 -39.28 13.45
CA GLU A 423 18.09 -38.10 14.10
C GLU A 423 18.45 -37.00 13.10
N ILE A 424 19.07 -37.34 11.97
CA ILE A 424 19.50 -36.33 10.99
C ILE A 424 18.30 -35.65 10.29
N PRO A 425 17.30 -36.39 9.76
CA PRO A 425 16.07 -35.79 9.25
C PRO A 425 15.35 -34.91 10.28
N THR A 426 15.29 -35.35 11.53
CA THR A 426 14.63 -34.60 12.60
C THR A 426 15.36 -33.29 12.91
N ILE A 427 16.69 -33.32 13.00
CA ILE A 427 17.51 -32.10 13.15
C ILE A 427 17.31 -31.17 11.96
N MET A 428 17.26 -31.69 10.73
CA MET A 428 16.99 -30.88 9.54
C MET A 428 15.64 -30.18 9.61
N VAL A 429 14.58 -30.90 10.02
CA VAL A 429 13.22 -30.33 10.16
C VAL A 429 13.22 -29.20 11.19
N TYR A 430 13.75 -29.41 12.40
CA TYR A 430 13.73 -28.36 13.42
C TYR A 430 14.59 -27.13 13.07
N ILE A 431 15.74 -27.33 12.41
CA ILE A 431 16.51 -26.20 11.87
C ILE A 431 15.68 -25.47 10.81
N TRP A 432 14.92 -26.20 10.00
CA TRP A 432 14.09 -25.61 8.95
C TRP A 432 12.94 -24.78 9.53
N ASP A 433 12.23 -25.33 10.52
CA ASP A 433 11.17 -24.65 11.27
C ASP A 433 11.70 -23.36 11.90
N GLY A 434 12.88 -23.44 12.54
CA GLY A 434 13.56 -22.27 13.10
C GLY A 434 13.91 -21.21 12.04
N VAL A 435 14.41 -21.61 10.87
CA VAL A 435 14.73 -20.66 9.77
C VAL A 435 13.45 -19.99 9.26
N TYR A 436 12.37 -20.76 9.11
CA TYR A 436 11.10 -20.27 8.61
C TYR A 436 10.48 -19.23 9.56
N GLU A 437 10.45 -19.53 10.87
CA GLU A 437 9.96 -18.59 11.88
C GLU A 437 10.89 -17.37 12.05
N MET A 438 12.21 -17.56 11.95
CA MET A 438 13.17 -16.45 12.04
C MET A 438 12.92 -15.38 10.98
N ILE A 439 12.55 -15.78 9.76
CA ILE A 439 12.27 -14.86 8.65
C ILE A 439 10.92 -14.13 8.83
N GLY A 440 10.15 -14.51 9.85
CA GLY A 440 8.94 -13.81 10.29
C GLY A 440 7.66 -14.28 9.61
N MET A 441 7.67 -15.47 9.02
CA MET A 441 6.45 -16.13 8.56
C MET A 441 5.75 -16.78 9.76
N LYS A 442 4.57 -16.29 10.12
CA LYS A 442 3.79 -16.84 11.25
C LYS A 442 3.07 -18.10 10.78
N ILE A 443 3.48 -19.26 11.28
CA ILE A 443 2.70 -20.49 11.09
C ILE A 443 1.60 -20.54 12.15
N PRO A 444 0.34 -20.78 11.78
CA PRO A 444 -0.71 -21.03 12.77
C PRO A 444 -0.35 -22.26 13.62
N ARG A 445 -0.27 -22.11 14.95
CA ARG A 445 0.08 -23.21 15.88
C ARG A 445 -0.82 -24.43 15.72
N GLU A 446 -2.12 -24.21 15.47
CA GLU A 446 -3.11 -25.26 15.21
C GLU A 446 -2.77 -26.16 14.01
N LYS A 447 -1.98 -25.65 13.05
CA LYS A 447 -1.53 -26.44 11.89
C LYS A 447 -0.26 -27.23 12.20
N MET A 448 0.63 -26.68 13.03
CA MET A 448 1.83 -27.40 13.49
C MET A 448 1.51 -28.62 14.36
N GLU A 449 0.31 -28.68 14.96
CA GLU A 449 -0.16 -29.87 15.69
C GLU A 449 -0.52 -31.06 14.77
N LYS A 450 -0.66 -30.84 13.46
CA LYS A 450 -1.15 -31.86 12.51
C LYS A 450 -0.19 -32.15 11.36
N GLU A 451 0.63 -31.18 10.96
CA GLU A 451 1.55 -31.26 9.81
C GLU A 451 2.88 -30.58 10.15
N TYR A 452 3.98 -31.04 9.52
CA TYR A 452 5.29 -30.41 9.65
C TYR A 452 5.28 -29.00 9.03
N ALA A 453 6.07 -28.05 9.58
CA ALA A 453 6.12 -26.68 9.07
C ALA A 453 6.46 -26.59 7.58
N VAL A 454 7.22 -27.57 7.09
CA VAL A 454 7.60 -27.77 5.69
C VAL A 454 6.40 -27.89 4.77
N GLU A 455 5.46 -28.77 5.09
CA GLU A 455 4.28 -29.03 4.25
C GLU A 455 3.40 -27.78 4.23
N ILE A 456 3.25 -27.14 5.38
CA ILE A 456 2.52 -25.88 5.52
C ILE A 456 3.20 -24.75 4.71
N ALA A 457 4.53 -24.70 4.69
CA ALA A 457 5.30 -23.72 3.92
C ALA A 457 5.13 -23.91 2.40
N LEU A 458 5.18 -25.17 1.93
CA LEU A 458 5.00 -25.50 0.52
C LEU A 458 3.59 -25.15 0.03
N ASP A 459 2.56 -25.48 0.80
CA ASP A 459 1.18 -25.09 0.49
C ASP A 459 0.99 -23.58 0.54
N SER A 460 1.64 -22.91 1.50
CA SER A 460 1.63 -21.45 1.57
C SER A 460 2.23 -20.84 0.30
N TRP A 461 3.41 -21.29 -0.13
CA TRP A 461 4.06 -20.77 -1.33
C TRP A 461 3.28 -21.09 -2.62
N LYS A 462 2.53 -22.19 -2.66
CA LYS A 462 1.59 -22.47 -3.75
C LYS A 462 0.49 -21.41 -3.82
N VAL A 463 -0.07 -21.01 -2.69
CA VAL A 463 -1.03 -19.89 -2.62
C VAL A 463 -0.37 -18.59 -3.05
N VAL A 464 0.87 -18.32 -2.61
CA VAL A 464 1.67 -17.16 -3.04
C VAL A 464 1.83 -17.10 -4.55
N TYR A 465 2.29 -18.20 -5.14
CA TYR A 465 2.49 -18.31 -6.57
C TYR A 465 1.18 -18.08 -7.34
N LEU A 466 0.08 -18.67 -6.86
CA LEU A 466 -1.23 -18.54 -7.50
C LEU A 466 -1.71 -17.09 -7.50
N TYR A 467 -1.76 -16.42 -6.33
CA TYR A 467 -2.28 -15.05 -6.28
C TYR A 467 -1.34 -14.06 -6.96
N TYR A 468 -0.03 -14.32 -6.98
CA TYR A 468 0.95 -13.47 -7.66
C TYR A 468 0.66 -13.36 -9.17
N TRP A 469 0.47 -14.50 -9.84
CA TRP A 469 0.16 -14.52 -11.26
C TRP A 469 -1.28 -14.10 -11.58
N ILE A 470 -2.25 -14.40 -10.72
CA ILE A 470 -3.63 -13.88 -10.87
C ILE A 470 -3.61 -12.34 -10.78
N SER A 471 -2.86 -11.78 -9.84
CA SER A 471 -2.70 -10.34 -9.68
C SER A 471 -2.04 -9.72 -10.90
N PHE A 472 -0.95 -10.32 -11.40
CA PHE A 472 -0.32 -9.90 -12.66
C PHE A 472 -1.32 -9.87 -13.83
N CYS A 473 -2.04 -10.97 -14.05
CA CYS A 473 -3.03 -11.06 -15.12
C CYS A 473 -4.18 -10.05 -14.95
N THR A 474 -4.68 -9.87 -13.73
CA THR A 474 -5.73 -8.88 -13.44
C THR A 474 -5.24 -7.46 -13.73
N LEU A 475 -4.01 -7.14 -13.35
CA LEU A 475 -3.38 -5.85 -13.59
C LEU A 475 -3.24 -5.56 -15.09
N ILE A 476 -2.73 -6.53 -15.87
CA ILE A 476 -2.60 -6.36 -17.33
C ILE A 476 -3.98 -6.26 -17.99
N ALA A 477 -4.96 -7.07 -17.59
CA ALA A 477 -6.33 -7.00 -18.12
C ALA A 477 -6.98 -5.64 -17.84
N CYS A 478 -6.82 -5.11 -16.62
CA CYS A 478 -7.27 -3.76 -16.28
C CYS A 478 -6.54 -2.69 -17.11
N SER A 479 -5.25 -2.85 -17.38
CA SER A 479 -4.49 -1.92 -18.24
C SER A 479 -5.01 -1.87 -19.68
N ILE A 480 -5.40 -3.02 -20.26
CA ILE A 480 -6.04 -3.09 -21.58
C ILE A 480 -7.38 -2.34 -21.55
N ALA A 481 -8.20 -2.60 -20.52
CA ALA A 481 -9.48 -1.93 -20.37
C ALA A 481 -9.30 -0.40 -20.20
N PHE A 482 -8.28 0.07 -19.48
CA PHE A 482 -7.95 1.49 -19.41
C PHE A 482 -7.63 2.08 -20.79
N LEU A 483 -6.78 1.45 -21.61
CA LEU A 483 -6.48 1.95 -22.96
C LEU A 483 -7.74 2.08 -23.83
N ILE A 484 -8.61 1.07 -23.81
CA ILE A 484 -9.90 1.10 -24.53
C ILE A 484 -10.80 2.23 -24.01
N LEU A 485 -10.81 2.44 -22.69
CA LEU A 485 -11.55 3.51 -22.02
C LEU A 485 -10.85 4.87 -22.09
N ILE A 486 -9.62 5.00 -22.55
CA ILE A 486 -8.92 6.28 -22.71
C ILE A 486 -9.02 6.76 -24.16
N ARG A 487 -9.04 5.83 -25.13
CA ARG A 487 -9.08 6.12 -26.56
C ARG A 487 -10.17 7.13 -26.95
N ARG A 488 -9.78 8.31 -27.44
CA ARG A 488 -10.69 9.38 -27.92
C ARG A 488 -10.74 9.47 -29.44
N HIS A 489 -9.66 9.11 -30.10
CA HIS A 489 -9.47 9.24 -31.55
C HIS A 489 -9.62 7.88 -32.25
N LYS A 490 -9.47 7.87 -33.58
CA LYS A 490 -9.47 6.60 -34.34
C LYS A 490 -8.33 5.72 -33.86
N ALA A 491 -8.51 4.41 -33.95
CA ALA A 491 -7.49 3.47 -33.52
C ALA A 491 -6.22 3.64 -34.38
N ASP A 492 -5.13 3.99 -33.72
CA ASP A 492 -3.82 4.16 -34.36
C ASP A 492 -2.97 2.89 -34.19
N VAL A 493 -1.84 2.83 -34.91
CA VAL A 493 -0.91 1.70 -34.84
C VAL A 493 -0.42 1.47 -33.39
N PHE A 494 -0.25 2.55 -32.61
CA PHE A 494 0.02 2.50 -31.18
C PHE A 494 -1.00 1.64 -30.42
N ASP A 495 -2.30 1.91 -30.58
CA ASP A 495 -3.35 1.18 -29.86
C ASP A 495 -3.32 -0.32 -30.17
N PHE A 496 -3.10 -0.69 -31.44
CA PHE A 496 -3.01 -2.10 -31.85
C PHE A 496 -1.79 -2.78 -31.25
N VAL A 497 -0.60 -2.18 -31.36
CA VAL A 497 0.64 -2.76 -30.82
C VAL A 497 0.56 -2.89 -29.29
N SER A 498 0.08 -1.83 -28.63
CA SER A 498 -0.07 -1.74 -27.17
C SER A 498 -1.04 -2.78 -26.60
N ILE A 499 -2.15 -3.06 -27.30
CA ILE A 499 -3.09 -4.12 -26.93
C ILE A 499 -2.50 -5.51 -27.20
N ILE A 500 -1.87 -5.72 -28.36
CA ILE A 500 -1.28 -7.03 -28.73
C ILE A 500 -0.20 -7.45 -27.72
N ILE A 501 0.71 -6.55 -27.34
CA ILE A 501 1.79 -6.90 -26.40
C ILE A 501 1.23 -7.27 -25.02
N ARG A 502 0.18 -6.59 -24.56
CA ARG A 502 -0.52 -6.92 -23.31
C ARG A 502 -1.27 -8.25 -23.39
N LEU A 503 -1.87 -8.59 -24.53
CA LEU A 503 -2.48 -9.90 -24.76
C LEU A 503 -1.44 -11.03 -24.73
N ILE A 504 -0.25 -10.80 -25.30
CA ILE A 504 0.87 -11.75 -25.21
C ILE A 504 1.30 -11.92 -23.76
N ALA A 505 1.47 -10.82 -23.01
CA ALA A 505 1.81 -10.88 -21.59
C ALA A 505 0.75 -11.61 -20.75
N LEU A 506 -0.54 -11.42 -21.05
CA LEU A 506 -1.63 -12.20 -20.44
C LEU A 506 -1.56 -13.69 -20.76
N ALA A 507 -1.25 -14.05 -22.00
CA ALA A 507 -1.10 -15.44 -22.39
C ALA A 507 0.08 -16.11 -21.65
N ILE A 508 1.20 -15.41 -21.53
CA ILE A 508 2.37 -15.87 -20.76
C ILE A 508 2.00 -16.01 -19.27
N GLY A 509 1.38 -15.00 -18.67
CA GLY A 509 0.91 -15.06 -17.28
C GLY A 509 -0.07 -16.23 -17.05
N GLY A 510 -1.02 -16.44 -17.95
CA GLY A 510 -1.95 -17.57 -17.91
C GLY A 510 -1.24 -18.93 -18.01
N SER A 511 -0.21 -19.04 -18.85
CA SER A 511 0.60 -20.27 -18.94
C SER A 511 1.39 -20.55 -17.65
N LEU A 512 1.85 -19.51 -16.96
CA LEU A 512 2.57 -19.64 -15.70
C LEU A 512 1.62 -20.04 -14.55
N ILE A 513 0.36 -19.60 -14.57
CA ILE A 513 -0.68 -20.11 -13.67
C ILE A 513 -0.87 -21.62 -13.87
N ALA A 514 -0.86 -22.10 -15.13
CA ALA A 514 -1.09 -23.51 -15.43
C ALA A 514 -0.02 -24.46 -14.85
N ILE A 515 1.18 -23.97 -14.52
CA ILE A 515 2.24 -24.76 -13.86
C ILE A 515 1.76 -25.36 -12.54
N ILE A 516 0.77 -24.75 -11.88
CA ILE A 516 0.21 -25.23 -10.62
C ILE A 516 -0.38 -26.65 -10.69
N SER A 517 -0.69 -27.16 -11.88
CA SER A 517 -1.21 -28.51 -12.06
C SER A 517 -0.15 -29.60 -11.80
N ASN A 518 1.14 -29.25 -11.80
CA ASN A 518 2.24 -30.17 -11.55
C ASN A 518 3.06 -29.65 -10.35
N ASN A 519 2.96 -30.34 -9.22
CA ASN A 519 3.64 -29.96 -7.99
C ASN A 519 5.18 -29.93 -8.15
N ASP A 520 5.77 -30.87 -8.88
CA ASP A 520 7.22 -30.93 -9.09
C ASP A 520 7.72 -29.72 -9.89
N ALA A 521 7.00 -29.40 -10.98
CA ALA A 521 7.30 -28.22 -11.80
C ALA A 521 7.09 -26.92 -11.01
N LEU A 522 6.05 -26.85 -10.17
CA LEU A 522 5.78 -25.71 -9.30
C LEU A 522 6.90 -25.49 -8.28
N TYR A 523 7.34 -26.54 -7.57
CA TYR A 523 8.42 -26.42 -6.60
C TYR A 523 9.76 -26.08 -7.27
N SER A 524 10.02 -26.63 -8.46
CA SER A 524 11.17 -26.22 -9.26
C SER A 524 11.07 -24.74 -9.69
N ALA A 525 9.88 -24.24 -10.00
CA ALA A 525 9.67 -22.84 -10.38
C ALA A 525 9.83 -21.90 -9.17
N ILE A 526 9.27 -22.22 -8.01
CA ILE A 526 9.42 -21.44 -6.77
C ILE A 526 10.88 -21.44 -6.29
N GLY A 527 11.56 -22.58 -6.42
CA GLY A 527 12.98 -22.69 -6.10
C GLY A 527 13.91 -21.94 -7.06
N SER A 528 13.41 -21.50 -8.23
CA SER A 528 14.16 -20.79 -9.26
C SER A 528 14.23 -19.28 -8.95
N PRO A 529 15.39 -18.63 -9.19
CA PRO A 529 15.52 -17.18 -9.04
C PRO A 529 14.82 -16.39 -10.17
N VAL A 530 14.22 -17.06 -11.15
CA VAL A 530 13.77 -16.45 -12.41
C VAL A 530 12.38 -15.81 -12.31
N LEU A 531 11.56 -16.13 -11.31
CA LEU A 531 10.17 -15.67 -11.21
C LEU A 531 10.03 -14.12 -11.23
N LEU A 532 10.81 -13.40 -10.41
CA LEU A 532 10.78 -11.94 -10.39
C LEU A 532 11.32 -11.33 -11.70
N PRO A 533 12.47 -11.79 -12.24
CA PRO A 533 12.94 -11.37 -13.57
C PRO A 533 11.91 -11.56 -14.69
N VAL A 534 11.11 -12.64 -14.70
CA VAL A 534 10.09 -12.82 -15.75
C VAL A 534 9.08 -11.68 -15.73
N VAL A 535 8.52 -11.36 -14.55
CA VAL A 535 7.54 -10.26 -14.43
C VAL A 535 8.18 -8.92 -14.83
N LEU A 536 9.41 -8.67 -14.39
CA LEU A 536 10.17 -7.49 -14.76
C LEU A 536 10.31 -7.36 -16.28
N ILE A 537 10.72 -8.44 -16.96
CA ILE A 537 10.89 -8.49 -18.42
C ILE A 537 9.54 -8.27 -19.11
N LEU A 538 8.46 -8.90 -18.65
CA LEU A 538 7.13 -8.72 -19.25
C LEU A 538 6.66 -7.26 -19.14
N LEU A 539 6.77 -6.64 -17.97
CA LEU A 539 6.43 -5.23 -17.77
C LEU A 539 7.32 -4.31 -18.62
N PHE A 540 8.62 -4.60 -18.68
CA PHE A 540 9.57 -3.84 -19.48
C PHE A 540 9.22 -3.90 -20.97
N LEU A 541 8.92 -5.10 -21.50
CA LEU A 541 8.54 -5.28 -22.90
C LEU A 541 7.27 -4.51 -23.24
N ILE A 542 6.25 -4.54 -22.37
CA ILE A 542 5.02 -3.77 -22.58
C ILE A 542 5.35 -2.27 -22.75
N LEU A 543 6.09 -1.70 -21.80
CA LEU A 543 6.44 -0.28 -21.83
C LEU A 543 7.37 0.09 -22.98
N PHE A 544 8.31 -0.79 -23.31
CA PHE A 544 9.23 -0.60 -24.43
C PHE A 544 8.48 -0.53 -25.76
N PHE A 545 7.55 -1.47 -26.01
CA PHE A 545 6.74 -1.45 -27.23
C PHE A 545 5.74 -0.30 -27.25
N ASP A 546 5.18 0.11 -26.10
CA ASP A 546 4.35 1.32 -26.01
C ASP A 546 5.14 2.56 -26.44
N LYS A 547 6.34 2.78 -25.89
CA LYS A 547 7.18 3.93 -26.25
C LYS A 547 7.58 3.91 -27.73
N ILE A 548 8.04 2.78 -28.25
CA ILE A 548 8.45 2.67 -29.66
C ILE A 548 7.27 2.95 -30.60
N SER A 549 6.11 2.36 -30.31
CA SER A 549 4.93 2.53 -31.17
C SER A 549 4.41 3.97 -31.10
N ALA A 550 4.49 4.64 -29.95
CA ALA A 550 4.15 6.05 -29.81
C ALA A 550 5.12 6.94 -30.61
N THR A 551 6.44 6.75 -30.46
CA THR A 551 7.46 7.49 -31.22
C THR A 551 7.29 7.30 -32.73
N PHE A 552 7.00 6.08 -33.18
CA PHE A 552 6.75 5.79 -34.59
C PHE A 552 5.49 6.49 -35.12
N CYS A 553 4.40 6.51 -34.34
CA CYS A 553 3.18 7.23 -34.72
C CYS A 553 3.41 8.74 -34.81
N ASN A 554 4.10 9.33 -33.83
CA ASN A 554 4.41 10.76 -33.82
C ASN A 554 5.28 11.14 -35.03
N TRP A 555 6.34 10.38 -35.29
CA TRP A 555 7.21 10.59 -36.46
C TRP A 555 6.45 10.50 -37.79
N ARG A 556 5.51 9.54 -37.91
CA ARG A 556 4.68 9.39 -39.11
C ARG A 556 3.70 10.55 -39.25
N LEU A 557 3.12 11.02 -38.15
CA LEU A 557 2.16 12.12 -38.13
C LEU A 557 2.84 13.44 -38.53
N GLU A 558 4.00 13.75 -37.96
CA GLU A 558 4.81 14.92 -38.32
C GLU A 558 5.17 14.92 -39.82
N LYS A 559 5.61 13.77 -40.35
CA LYS A 559 5.92 13.63 -41.78
C LYS A 559 4.70 13.75 -42.70
N SER A 560 3.51 13.47 -42.20
CA SER A 560 2.28 13.52 -43.00
C SER A 560 1.75 14.94 -43.23
N GLY A 561 2.21 15.93 -42.44
CA GLY A 561 1.74 17.31 -42.51
C GLY A 561 0.26 17.49 -42.14
N GLN A 562 -0.39 16.48 -41.53
CA GLN A 562 -1.77 16.56 -41.10
C GLN A 562 -1.90 17.41 -39.84
N PRO A 563 -3.01 18.17 -39.68
CA PRO A 563 -3.25 18.90 -38.44
C PRO A 563 -3.42 17.91 -37.27
N TYR A 564 -2.64 18.10 -36.21
CA TYR A 564 -2.69 17.30 -34.99
C TYR A 564 -3.05 18.18 -33.80
N ALA A 565 -3.74 17.59 -32.81
CA ALA A 565 -4.03 18.27 -31.55
C ALA A 565 -2.88 18.00 -30.57
N LEU A 566 -2.28 19.06 -30.04
CA LEU A 566 -1.38 18.95 -28.91
C LEU A 566 -2.20 18.65 -27.66
N GLU A 567 -1.73 17.74 -26.81
CA GLU A 567 -2.31 17.58 -25.47
C GLU A 567 -2.09 18.89 -24.70
N ALA A 568 -3.07 19.27 -23.87
CA ALA A 568 -3.24 20.59 -23.26
C ALA A 568 -2.17 20.98 -22.19
N GLY A 569 -0.94 20.52 -22.35
CA GLY A 569 0.25 20.92 -21.59
C GLY A 569 1.38 21.50 -22.45
N ALA A 570 1.27 21.49 -23.79
CA ALA A 570 2.32 22.01 -24.68
C ALA A 570 2.18 23.51 -25.01
N GLU A 571 1.14 24.20 -24.53
CA GLU A 571 0.93 25.64 -24.81
C GLU A 571 1.78 26.59 -23.93
N HIS A 572 2.67 26.08 -23.08
CA HIS A 572 3.46 26.92 -22.17
C HIS A 572 4.94 27.14 -22.54
N ASP A 573 5.45 26.63 -23.67
CA ASP A 573 6.89 26.73 -23.98
C ASP A 573 7.28 27.23 -25.38
N HIS A 574 6.38 27.86 -26.12
CA HIS A 574 6.75 28.54 -27.37
C HIS A 574 6.16 29.95 -27.47
N ASP A 575 6.64 30.86 -26.61
CA ASP A 575 6.71 32.28 -26.95
C ASP A 575 7.78 32.46 -28.04
N ASP A 576 7.39 32.23 -29.30
CA ASP A 576 8.22 32.57 -30.45
C ASP A 576 8.12 34.09 -30.69
N HIS A 577 9.13 34.80 -30.21
CA HIS A 577 9.31 36.21 -30.47
C HIS A 577 9.74 36.44 -31.93
N GLY A 578 8.84 37.04 -32.73
CA GLY A 578 9.23 37.98 -33.77
C GLY A 578 8.74 37.64 -35.17
N HIS A 579 7.78 38.41 -35.69
CA HIS A 579 8.06 39.49 -36.65
C HIS A 579 6.76 40.25 -36.96
N GLY A 580 6.86 41.58 -36.95
CA GLY A 580 5.76 42.48 -37.25
C GLY A 580 5.37 42.47 -38.73
N GLY A 581 4.08 42.67 -38.96
CA GLY A 581 3.49 42.94 -40.26
C GLY A 581 2.08 43.50 -40.06
N ALA A 582 1.93 44.79 -40.29
CA ALA A 582 0.68 45.52 -40.19
C ALA A 582 -0.39 44.95 -41.12
N HIS A 583 -1.62 44.82 -40.61
CA HIS A 583 -2.81 45.00 -41.43
C HIS A 583 -3.92 45.67 -40.60
N GLU A 584 -4.56 46.60 -41.28
CA GLU A 584 -5.44 47.69 -40.84
C GLU A 584 -6.90 47.34 -41.23
N HIS A 585 -7.87 47.98 -40.56
CA HIS A 585 -9.33 48.00 -40.83
C HIS A 585 -10.14 46.73 -40.42
N ASP A 586 -11.35 46.80 -39.84
CA ASP A 586 -12.36 47.87 -39.83
C ASP A 586 -13.33 47.78 -38.62
N GLU A 587 -13.97 48.91 -38.33
CA GLU A 587 -15.02 49.15 -37.33
C GLU A 587 -16.34 48.42 -37.62
N SER A 588 -17.07 47.98 -36.57
CA SER A 588 -18.47 48.37 -36.38
C SER A 588 -19.08 47.94 -35.03
N SER A 589 -19.65 48.94 -34.36
CA SER A 589 -20.86 48.95 -33.52
C SER A 589 -20.87 48.38 -32.09
N GLU A 590 -20.84 49.35 -31.18
CA GLU A 590 -21.81 49.61 -30.10
C GLU A 590 -21.67 48.90 -28.74
N SER A 591 -21.13 49.71 -27.83
CA SER A 591 -21.28 49.71 -26.38
C SER A 591 -22.72 49.57 -25.89
N LEU A 592 -22.90 48.80 -24.81
CA LEU A 592 -23.73 49.20 -23.66
C LEU A 592 -23.18 48.53 -22.39
N VAL A 593 -22.49 49.32 -21.58
CA VAL A 593 -22.13 49.05 -20.17
C VAL A 593 -23.25 49.65 -19.31
N PRO A 594 -23.68 48.99 -18.22
CA PRO A 594 -23.32 49.52 -16.92
C PRO A 594 -22.71 48.50 -15.95
N ASP A 595 -21.61 48.97 -15.37
CA ASP A 595 -20.88 48.62 -14.16
C ASP A 595 -21.62 47.83 -13.07
N HIS A 596 -20.99 46.75 -12.60
CA HIS A 596 -20.81 46.55 -11.16
C HIS A 596 -19.50 45.78 -10.86
N ARG A 597 -18.53 46.55 -10.36
CA ARG A 597 -17.34 46.14 -9.62
C ARG A 597 -17.46 44.83 -8.81
N GLY A 598 -16.44 43.98 -8.99
CA GLY A 598 -15.76 43.34 -7.86
C GLY A 598 -15.40 41.88 -8.05
N GLN A 599 -14.15 41.60 -8.45
CA GLN A 599 -13.45 40.40 -7.96
C GLN A 599 -11.93 40.56 -8.08
N ARG A 600 -11.30 40.59 -6.91
CA ARG A 600 -9.85 40.56 -6.71
C ARG A 600 -9.32 39.19 -7.13
N LYS A 601 -8.37 39.20 -8.06
CA LYS A 601 -7.48 38.06 -8.34
C LYS A 601 -6.64 37.77 -7.11
N SER A 602 -6.68 36.53 -6.63
CA SER A 602 -5.85 36.04 -5.54
C SER A 602 -4.62 35.36 -6.13
N ALA A 603 -3.44 35.84 -5.75
CA ALA A 603 -2.15 35.33 -6.16
C ALA A 603 -1.94 33.88 -5.68
N ALA A 604 -1.63 32.99 -6.62
CA ALA A 604 -1.10 31.66 -6.35
C ALA A 604 0.43 31.75 -6.19
N TRP A 605 0.96 31.05 -5.20
CA TRP A 605 2.40 30.90 -4.98
C TRP A 605 2.93 29.78 -5.87
N SER A 606 3.82 30.11 -6.80
CA SER A 606 4.62 29.16 -7.56
C SER A 606 5.92 28.85 -6.81
N ILE A 607 6.16 27.57 -6.51
CA ILE A 607 7.52 27.06 -6.26
C ILE A 607 8.08 26.73 -7.64
N HIS A 608 8.99 27.58 -8.14
CA HIS A 608 9.83 27.26 -9.30
C HIS A 608 11.27 27.11 -8.83
N GLY A 609 11.85 25.93 -9.12
CA GLY A 609 13.29 25.74 -9.18
C GLY A 609 13.86 26.48 -10.38
N MET A 610 15.03 27.09 -10.19
CA MET A 610 15.84 27.66 -11.25
C MET A 610 17.02 26.72 -11.52
N ASP A 611 17.12 26.28 -12.76
CA ASP A 611 18.37 25.80 -13.37
C ASP A 611 19.38 26.95 -13.47
N MET A 612 20.67 26.64 -13.29
CA MET A 612 21.71 27.14 -14.19
C MET A 612 23.02 26.36 -14.00
N ASP A 613 23.43 25.72 -15.09
CA ASP A 613 24.70 25.06 -15.30
C ASP A 613 25.68 26.08 -15.92
N SER A 614 26.69 26.54 -15.17
CA SER A 614 28.03 26.93 -15.66
C SER A 614 28.84 27.59 -14.53
N ASP A 615 29.83 26.90 -13.98
CA ASP A 615 31.24 27.29 -14.17
C ASP A 615 32.19 26.38 -13.40
N ARG A 616 33.32 26.14 -14.04
CA ARG A 616 34.34 25.14 -13.72
C ARG A 616 35.41 25.71 -12.78
N VAL A 617 35.94 24.83 -11.93
CA VAL A 617 37.31 24.76 -11.35
C VAL A 617 37.54 25.43 -9.98
N PRO A 618 38.31 24.76 -9.07
CA PRO A 618 38.22 24.90 -7.61
C PRO A 618 39.39 25.71 -7.02
N LEU A 619 39.39 25.99 -5.70
CA LEU A 619 40.57 25.97 -4.79
C LEU A 619 40.33 26.66 -3.42
N THR A 620 40.61 25.90 -2.36
CA THR A 620 41.36 26.23 -1.11
C THR A 620 40.94 27.36 -0.15
N GLN A 621 40.61 26.94 1.08
CA GLN A 621 41.31 27.21 2.35
C GLN A 621 42.23 28.46 2.43
N LYS A 622 41.90 29.44 3.30
CA LYS A 622 42.74 29.99 4.42
C LYS A 622 42.18 31.32 5.00
N HIS A 623 42.16 31.37 6.34
CA HIS A 623 42.39 32.47 7.33
C HIS A 623 41.84 33.90 7.08
N ALA A 624 41.01 34.51 7.93
CA ALA A 624 41.13 34.92 9.36
C ALA A 624 41.70 36.35 9.57
N SER A 625 40.90 37.24 10.17
CA SER A 625 41.29 38.31 11.14
C SER A 625 40.05 39.22 11.42
N TYR A 626 39.38 39.22 12.59
CA TYR A 626 39.67 39.72 13.96
C TYR A 626 39.32 41.20 14.24
N SER A 627 38.35 41.41 15.18
CA SER A 627 38.34 42.40 16.28
C SER A 627 37.07 42.18 17.14
N SER A 628 37.09 41.42 18.27
CA SER A 628 37.26 41.83 19.69
C SER A 628 36.47 43.10 20.07
N SER A 629 35.61 43.17 21.11
CA SER A 629 35.65 42.70 22.51
C SER A 629 34.20 42.66 23.08
N THR A 630 33.79 41.85 24.08
CA THR A 630 34.19 41.87 25.50
C THR A 630 33.64 40.63 26.24
N GLU A 631 34.34 40.17 27.27
CA GLU A 631 34.30 38.85 27.95
C GLU A 631 33.27 38.64 29.09
N TYR A 632 33.21 37.35 29.50
CA TYR A 632 32.83 36.69 30.78
C TYR A 632 31.56 35.82 30.67
N GLY A 633 31.57 34.49 30.85
CA GLY A 633 32.61 33.50 31.12
C GLY A 633 31.96 32.14 31.46
N GLY A 634 32.56 31.04 30.99
CA GLY A 634 32.48 29.70 31.60
C GLY A 634 31.26 28.80 31.28
N GLY A 635 31.43 27.85 30.34
CA GLY A 635 30.51 26.73 30.17
C GLY A 635 30.88 25.82 29.00
N GLN A 636 31.58 24.73 29.29
CA GLN A 636 32.06 23.73 28.33
C GLN A 636 30.93 23.00 27.60
N SER A 637 31.18 22.70 26.32
CA SER A 637 30.43 21.77 25.48
C SER A 637 30.50 20.34 26.03
N TYR A 638 29.36 19.64 26.09
CA TYR A 638 29.31 18.19 25.95
C TYR A 638 28.09 17.76 25.13
N ALA A 639 28.37 16.88 24.18
CA ALA A 639 27.41 16.16 23.36
C ALA A 639 26.48 15.30 24.23
N MET A 640 25.18 15.31 23.94
CA MET A 640 24.24 14.38 24.57
C MET A 640 24.43 12.99 23.96
N SER A 641 25.02 12.10 24.76
CA SER A 641 24.88 10.65 24.65
C SER A 641 23.58 10.21 25.35
N PRO A 642 22.93 9.11 24.91
CA PRO A 642 21.71 8.62 25.55
C PRO A 642 21.99 8.03 26.94
N LEU A 643 21.16 8.41 27.91
CA LEU A 643 21.19 7.96 29.31
C LEU A 643 21.00 6.44 29.42
N MET A 644 22.02 5.75 29.97
CA MET A 644 21.91 4.39 30.50
C MET A 644 21.44 4.45 31.96
N SER A 645 20.51 3.56 32.34
CA SER A 645 20.09 3.32 33.72
C SER A 645 21.14 2.52 34.51
N PRO A 646 21.32 2.73 35.83
CA PRO A 646 22.31 2.02 36.64
C PRO A 646 21.86 0.59 37.05
N PRO A 647 22.80 -0.31 37.41
CA PRO A 647 22.52 -1.73 37.66
C PRO A 647 21.94 -1.97 39.06
N MET A 648 20.92 -2.83 39.17
CA MET A 648 20.38 -3.30 40.44
C MET A 648 21.14 -4.55 40.92
N LEU A 649 21.71 -4.48 42.13
CA LEU A 649 22.27 -5.62 42.85
C LEU A 649 21.16 -6.61 43.26
N SER A 650 21.42 -7.90 43.07
CA SER A 650 20.58 -9.00 43.57
C SER A 650 20.82 -9.24 45.08
N PRO A 651 19.78 -9.48 45.91
CA PRO A 651 19.94 -10.11 47.22
C PRO A 651 19.89 -11.65 47.13
N PRO A 652 20.47 -12.39 48.11
CA PRO A 652 20.74 -13.82 48.00
C PRO A 652 19.53 -14.73 48.31
N MET A 653 19.56 -15.94 47.74
CA MET A 653 18.59 -17.02 47.97
C MET A 653 18.74 -17.68 49.36
N VAL A 654 17.62 -17.90 50.06
CA VAL A 654 17.49 -18.91 51.13
C VAL A 654 16.05 -19.48 51.23
N GLY A 655 15.90 -20.78 50.94
CA GLY A 655 15.29 -21.83 51.78
C GLY A 655 13.78 -21.81 52.18
N HIS A 656 13.06 -22.81 51.65
CA HIS A 656 11.90 -23.60 52.16
C HIS A 656 11.07 -23.17 53.41
N GLY A 657 9.73 -23.34 53.31
CA GLY A 657 8.88 -23.81 54.43
C GLY A 657 7.38 -23.41 54.45
N VAL A 658 6.49 -24.35 54.10
CA VAL A 658 5.15 -24.72 54.64
C VAL A 658 4.30 -23.71 55.46
N GLY A 659 2.99 -23.57 55.14
CA GLY A 659 1.94 -23.31 56.15
C GLY A 659 0.70 -22.47 55.75
N GLN A 660 -0.50 -23.05 55.93
CA GLN A 660 -1.87 -22.52 55.74
C GLN A 660 -2.31 -21.35 56.67
N GLN A 661 -3.26 -20.50 56.23
CA GLN A 661 -4.64 -20.22 56.79
C GLN A 661 -5.20 -18.78 56.56
N HIS A 662 -6.56 -18.72 56.53
CA HIS A 662 -7.52 -17.66 56.13
C HIS A 662 -7.54 -16.31 56.88
N HIS A 663 -7.97 -15.22 56.19
CA HIS A 663 -9.05 -14.28 56.61
C HIS A 663 -9.41 -13.26 55.50
N GLU A 664 -10.66 -12.79 55.47
CA GLU A 664 -11.36 -11.93 54.48
C GLU A 664 -11.64 -10.49 55.05
N PRO A 665 -12.27 -9.49 54.34
CA PRO A 665 -11.73 -8.19 53.85
C PRO A 665 -12.41 -6.93 54.54
N PRO A 666 -12.54 -5.66 54.01
CA PRO A 666 -12.01 -4.87 52.85
C PRO A 666 -11.55 -3.41 53.30
N PRO A 667 -11.59 -2.26 52.54
CA PRO A 667 -11.73 -1.95 51.09
C PRO A 667 -10.74 -0.89 50.49
N GLY A 668 -10.64 -0.84 49.14
CA GLY A 668 -10.48 0.41 48.36
C GLY A 668 -9.13 0.69 47.66
N GLY A 669 -9.15 0.84 46.33
CA GLY A 669 -8.11 1.58 45.58
C GLY A 669 -7.64 0.94 44.27
N TYR A 670 -8.06 1.53 43.15
CA TYR A 670 -7.65 1.34 41.76
C TYR A 670 -6.22 0.84 41.49
N GLN A 671 -6.10 -0.20 40.64
CA GLN A 671 -4.91 -0.51 39.82
C GLN A 671 -5.33 -0.86 38.37
N PRO A 672 -4.51 -0.53 37.35
CA PRO A 672 -4.73 -0.94 35.97
C PRO A 672 -4.17 -2.36 35.74
N VAL A 673 -5.02 -3.28 35.30
CA VAL A 673 -4.63 -4.67 34.98
C VAL A 673 -4.25 -4.77 33.51
N VAL A 674 -2.97 -5.03 33.28
CA VAL A 674 -2.41 -5.61 32.06
C VAL A 674 -2.65 -7.12 32.15
N THR A 675 -3.39 -7.68 31.20
CA THR A 675 -3.56 -9.14 31.07
C THR A 675 -3.26 -9.59 29.65
N SER A 676 -2.07 -10.15 29.46
CA SER A 676 -1.84 -11.21 28.49
C SER A 676 -1.32 -12.41 29.27
N GLN A 677 -2.23 -13.30 29.69
CA GLN A 677 -1.90 -14.62 30.20
C GLN A 677 -2.28 -15.67 29.15
N THR A 678 -1.24 -16.35 28.71
CA THR A 678 -1.17 -17.73 28.23
C THR A 678 -2.02 -18.68 29.07
N TYR A 679 -2.81 -19.55 28.44
CA TYR A 679 -3.06 -20.90 28.94
C TYR A 679 -3.25 -21.86 27.77
N GLY A 680 -2.43 -22.90 27.75
CA GLY A 680 -2.71 -24.16 27.08
C GLY A 680 -3.38 -25.13 28.07
N ALA A 681 -4.32 -25.90 27.54
CA ALA A 681 -4.67 -27.29 27.84
C ALA A 681 -5.76 -27.69 26.85
#